data_AF-A0A538KT92-F1
#
_entry.id   AF-A0A538KT92-F1
#
_cell.length_a   1.000
_cell.length_b   1.000
_cell.length_c   1.000
_cell.angle_alpha   90.00
_cell.angle_beta   90.00
_cell.angle_gamma   90.00
#
_symmetry.space_group_name_H-M   'P 1'
#
loop_
_entity.id
_entity.type
_entity.pdbx_description
1 polymer ?
#
loop_
_entity_poly.entity_id
_entity_poly.type
_entity_poly.pdbx_seq_one_letter_code
_entity_poly.pdbx_strand_id
1 'polypeptide(L)'
;MGVSAPFPTPAAIARAELFTRENFVYEGESLEDALAPGGPRRTAFDAALAELDGGARQPSIEWRRRFSLLLGLERLLSEDEPHLADGTVLSAHQVDALSGTLTALLAEAQRNGTSGGNGAGPALEPAQLASAAIPGEEDSELEENGDEDEEPLDWQDDSELDEDVQLVDAPEDPNAARRFWFEHATGAGKTVAALGFVEASRTGGILILTHRRNLVDQFNGELRDRGYRERIHAPLLNGAGNPENVVGPVTVETYQWFVRNAGKISEAYTIVICDEAHTALGEKTSGAIRRWSDPIFIGMTATGALIARHVTDLFPTQTSRFDLAQAARRGVIAPLRCIRIPPGPGVRTIAKVPLRRGEVDTEFDQEMLAELLDQTPFNMAVADLYKTRFNGVPGVVYAAGVRHANNVAKAFRELGLKAQAVSGETPKRQLARILADYESGKIDVLVNAMLLAEGWNSPRATICMHLAPTASRRVYQQRVGRVTRRAPGKEAGIVVDFVHPATKHDDPVVTLHSLLDRDVYRGGAIVVGPVRRGRGRRVRVERRVLPVTPDPERRAEVFERELWRIAVEHLDYGEQHVWAALAGARVAPNGWRRAKAMLHFDRGGELKRRFLLTAVQRNRHTQLRLRALQEIAASKDPEAFDTAIDIMAAWPRDERREGVKIMLQALAERRIGRRDQANAWIWRMAEYTREVHEEYAVQRWPETKRLLGLLVNSSGPAHARNARRLVHAARKEDRRLSAALLAAALAHTPEAEEALRGARTRLARKPAALARELLRNFPKGRRSGGKGRRRRKGAAGDGAAPVELQASTQSNGAGAGDVDAPEREATTDGDAPGEGAPEHPKLLGD
;
A
#
# COMPACT_ATOMS: atom_id res chain seq x y z
N MET A 1 57.86 16.77 -30.72
CA MET A 1 57.48 15.67 -31.62
C MET A 1 57.25 14.44 -30.75
N GLY A 2 56.00 14.16 -30.39
CA GLY A 2 55.66 12.95 -29.64
C GLY A 2 55.50 11.80 -30.62
N VAL A 3 56.33 10.76 -30.49
CA VAL A 3 56.22 9.55 -31.30
C VAL A 3 54.91 8.86 -30.91
N SER A 4 53.91 8.92 -31.79
CA SER A 4 52.73 8.07 -31.72
C SER A 4 53.21 6.62 -31.68
N ALA A 5 52.89 5.89 -30.60
CA ALA A 5 53.16 4.47 -30.53
C ALA A 5 52.51 3.80 -31.76
N PRO A 6 53.24 2.96 -32.52
CA PRO A 6 52.70 2.38 -33.74
C PRO A 6 51.41 1.60 -33.42
N PHE A 7 50.41 1.74 -34.30
CA PHE A 7 49.18 0.97 -34.19
C PHE A 7 49.50 -0.53 -34.21
N PRO A 8 48.86 -1.32 -33.32
CA PRO A 8 49.16 -2.73 -33.21
C PRO A 8 48.82 -3.49 -34.49
N THR A 9 49.70 -4.40 -34.89
CA THR A 9 49.48 -5.21 -36.09
C THR A 9 48.37 -6.24 -35.83
N PRO A 10 47.57 -6.63 -36.86
CA PRO A 10 46.55 -7.67 -36.71
C PRO A 10 47.09 -9.00 -36.15
N ALA A 11 48.34 -9.35 -36.47
CA ALA A 11 48.99 -10.54 -35.94
C ALA A 11 49.30 -10.44 -34.42
N ALA A 12 49.64 -9.24 -33.93
CA ALA A 12 49.85 -9.00 -32.50
C ALA A 12 48.52 -9.06 -31.72
N ILE A 13 47.45 -8.53 -32.31
CA ILE A 13 46.09 -8.62 -31.76
C ILE A 13 45.66 -10.09 -31.64
N ALA A 14 45.72 -10.85 -32.72
CA ALA A 14 45.35 -12.28 -32.70
C ALA A 14 46.17 -13.11 -31.69
N ARG A 15 47.47 -12.80 -31.53
CA ARG A 15 48.32 -13.44 -30.49
C ARG A 15 47.85 -13.10 -29.08
N ALA A 16 47.57 -11.83 -28.81
CA ALA A 16 47.09 -11.38 -27.51
C ALA A 16 45.70 -11.99 -27.20
N GLU A 17 44.78 -12.02 -28.15
CA GLU A 17 43.44 -12.61 -27.99
C GLU A 17 43.49 -14.11 -27.69
N LEU A 18 44.37 -14.86 -28.36
CA LEU A 18 44.58 -16.29 -28.08
C LEU A 18 45.09 -16.52 -26.65
N PHE A 19 45.97 -15.63 -26.17
CA PHE A 19 46.57 -15.69 -24.84
C PHE A 19 45.56 -15.33 -23.74
N THR A 20 44.82 -14.23 -23.92
CA THR A 20 43.88 -13.71 -22.93
C THR A 20 42.51 -14.37 -22.97
N ARG A 21 42.15 -15.01 -24.09
CA ARG A 21 40.83 -15.57 -24.41
C ARG A 21 39.71 -14.52 -24.50
N GLU A 22 40.09 -13.25 -24.65
CA GLU A 22 39.19 -12.12 -24.79
C GLU A 22 39.51 -11.34 -26.07
N ASN A 23 38.51 -10.68 -26.64
CA ASN A 23 38.67 -9.86 -27.84
C ASN A 23 39.06 -8.44 -27.43
N PHE A 24 39.91 -7.80 -28.24
CA PHE A 24 40.27 -6.39 -28.02
C PHE A 24 39.55 -5.45 -28.98
N VAL A 25 39.10 -5.96 -30.14
CA VAL A 25 38.45 -5.21 -31.21
C VAL A 25 37.17 -5.97 -31.60
N TYR A 26 36.03 -5.30 -31.57
CA TYR A 26 34.74 -5.89 -31.91
C TYR A 26 34.33 -5.59 -33.36
N GLU A 27 33.37 -6.36 -33.88
CA GLU A 27 32.89 -6.21 -35.26
C GLU A 27 32.22 -4.83 -35.44
N GLY A 28 32.71 -4.05 -36.41
CA GLY A 28 32.24 -2.68 -36.66
C GLY A 28 33.03 -1.57 -35.96
N GLU A 29 33.96 -1.88 -35.06
CA GLU A 29 34.86 -0.88 -34.46
C GLU A 29 36.10 -0.60 -35.32
N SER A 30 36.56 0.65 -35.36
CA SER A 30 37.85 0.98 -35.93
C SER A 30 38.99 0.63 -34.95
N LEU A 31 40.16 0.26 -35.47
CA LEU A 31 41.35 0.00 -34.64
C LEU A 31 41.77 1.23 -33.82
N GLU A 32 41.50 2.42 -34.32
CA GLU A 32 41.84 3.69 -33.67
C GLU A 32 40.96 3.95 -32.44
N ASP A 33 39.69 3.57 -32.53
CA ASP A 33 38.73 3.71 -31.42
C ASP A 33 38.89 2.61 -30.37
N ALA A 34 39.00 1.34 -30.81
CA ALA A 34 39.07 0.18 -29.91
C ALA A 34 40.36 0.15 -29.08
N LEU A 35 41.49 0.57 -29.66
CA LEU A 35 42.81 0.57 -29.03
C LEU A 35 43.42 1.97 -28.90
N ALA A 36 42.54 2.94 -28.62
CA ALA A 36 42.92 4.32 -28.35
C ALA A 36 44.00 4.42 -27.26
N PRO A 37 45.05 5.24 -27.43
CA PRO A 37 46.10 5.42 -26.43
C PRO A 37 45.55 5.85 -25.07
N GLY A 38 45.96 5.17 -24.00
CA GLY A 38 45.48 5.43 -22.64
C GLY A 38 44.11 4.80 -22.32
N GLY A 39 43.46 4.15 -23.28
CA GLY A 39 42.22 3.40 -23.07
C GLY A 39 42.42 2.12 -22.23
N PRO A 40 41.38 1.65 -21.52
CA PRO A 40 41.43 0.40 -20.74
C PRO A 40 41.82 -0.83 -21.57
N ARG A 41 41.23 -1.00 -22.77
CA ARG A 41 41.56 -2.11 -23.68
C ARG A 41 43.00 -2.04 -24.18
N ARG A 42 43.48 -0.84 -24.53
CA ARG A 42 44.87 -0.63 -24.95
C ARG A 42 45.86 -1.00 -23.85
N THR A 43 45.58 -0.59 -22.62
CA THR A 43 46.41 -0.92 -21.45
C THR A 43 46.44 -2.43 -21.21
N ALA A 44 45.29 -3.10 -21.33
CA ALA A 44 45.19 -4.55 -21.19
C ALA A 44 45.95 -5.30 -22.29
N PHE A 45 45.87 -4.80 -23.53
CA PHE A 45 46.58 -5.34 -24.70
C PHE A 45 48.10 -5.21 -24.56
N ASP A 46 48.59 -4.02 -24.22
CA ASP A 46 50.02 -3.76 -24.04
C ASP A 46 50.59 -4.62 -22.90
N ALA A 47 49.85 -4.78 -21.80
CA ALA A 47 50.22 -5.67 -20.70
C ALA A 47 50.24 -7.15 -21.11
N ALA A 48 49.27 -7.61 -21.91
CA ALA A 48 49.22 -8.99 -22.40
C ALA A 48 50.39 -9.31 -23.33
N LEU A 49 50.74 -8.37 -24.24
CA LEU A 49 51.91 -8.52 -25.10
C LEU A 49 53.22 -8.57 -24.31
N ALA A 50 53.36 -7.73 -23.28
CA ALA A 50 54.55 -7.73 -22.43
C ALA A 50 54.76 -9.09 -21.73
N GLU A 51 53.69 -9.71 -21.22
CA GLU A 51 53.77 -11.05 -20.62
C GLU A 51 54.07 -12.15 -21.66
N LEU A 52 53.45 -12.06 -22.84
CA LEU A 52 53.67 -12.99 -23.96
C LEU A 52 55.12 -12.96 -24.45
N ASP A 53 55.67 -11.77 -24.65
CA ASP A 53 57.05 -11.59 -25.10
C ASP A 53 58.05 -11.95 -23.99
N GLY A 54 57.61 -11.90 -22.72
CA GLY A 54 58.29 -12.49 -21.56
C GLY A 54 58.24 -14.01 -21.48
N GLY A 55 57.58 -14.70 -22.43
CA GLY A 55 57.51 -16.16 -22.52
C GLY A 55 56.39 -16.80 -21.70
N ALA A 56 55.44 -16.02 -21.16
CA ALA A 56 54.28 -16.56 -20.46
C ALA A 56 53.39 -17.36 -21.43
N ARG A 57 52.89 -18.53 -20.98
CA ARG A 57 51.97 -19.36 -21.78
C ARG A 57 50.50 -19.03 -21.54
N GLN A 58 50.21 -18.26 -20.50
CA GLN A 58 48.89 -17.86 -20.06
C GLN A 58 49.00 -16.56 -19.24
N PRO A 59 47.93 -15.76 -19.14
CA PRO A 59 47.97 -14.49 -18.43
C PRO A 59 48.30 -14.69 -16.95
N SER A 60 49.09 -13.79 -16.38
CA SER A 60 49.41 -13.80 -14.96
C SER A 60 48.16 -13.58 -14.10
N ILE A 61 48.26 -13.88 -12.80
CA ILE A 61 47.18 -13.58 -11.85
C ILE A 61 46.93 -12.06 -11.80
N GLU A 62 47.97 -11.23 -11.86
CA GLU A 62 47.83 -9.77 -11.85
C GLU A 62 47.06 -9.27 -13.08
N TRP A 63 47.40 -9.77 -14.27
CA TRP A 63 46.68 -9.42 -15.50
C TRP A 63 45.20 -9.82 -15.39
N ARG A 64 44.93 -11.06 -14.95
CA ARG A 64 43.55 -11.57 -14.79
C ARG A 64 42.75 -10.71 -13.81
N ARG A 65 43.34 -10.30 -12.68
CA ARG A 65 42.68 -9.42 -11.69
C ARG A 65 42.29 -8.07 -12.26
N ARG A 66 43.13 -7.50 -13.11
CA ARG A 66 42.94 -6.14 -13.65
C ARG A 66 41.99 -6.12 -14.83
N PHE A 67 42.06 -7.12 -15.72
CA PHE A 67 41.45 -6.99 -17.04
C PHE A 67 40.45 -8.11 -17.39
N SER A 68 40.51 -9.29 -16.79
CA SER A 68 39.67 -10.43 -17.22
C SER A 68 38.17 -10.12 -17.11
N LEU A 69 37.72 -9.53 -16.00
CA LEU A 69 36.31 -9.22 -15.84
C LEU A 69 35.87 -8.05 -16.73
N LEU A 70 36.71 -7.02 -16.85
CA LEU A 70 36.39 -5.82 -17.64
C LEU A 70 36.21 -6.18 -19.12
N LEU A 71 37.21 -6.84 -19.73
CA LEU A 71 37.14 -7.24 -21.14
C LEU A 71 36.05 -8.28 -21.37
N GLY A 72 35.87 -9.21 -20.43
CA GLY A 72 34.84 -10.22 -20.48
C GLY A 72 33.42 -9.67 -20.46
N LEU A 73 33.18 -8.62 -19.67
CA LEU A 73 31.90 -7.91 -19.64
C LEU A 73 31.68 -7.10 -20.92
N GLU A 74 32.70 -6.40 -21.43
CA GLU A 74 32.60 -5.72 -22.73
C GLU A 74 32.22 -6.69 -23.84
N ARG A 75 32.85 -7.87 -23.88
CA ARG A 75 32.55 -8.91 -24.87
C ARG A 75 31.10 -9.38 -24.76
N LEU A 76 30.69 -9.80 -23.57
CA LEU A 76 29.35 -10.35 -23.36
C LEU A 76 28.25 -9.30 -23.65
N LEU A 77 28.50 -8.02 -23.34
CA LEU A 77 27.55 -6.94 -23.53
C LEU A 77 27.58 -6.31 -24.93
N SER A 78 28.57 -6.65 -25.76
CA SER A 78 28.63 -6.24 -27.18
C SER A 78 27.70 -7.04 -28.08
N GLU A 79 27.20 -8.18 -27.59
CA GLU A 79 26.24 -9.02 -28.31
C GLU A 79 24.83 -8.40 -28.23
N ASP A 80 24.07 -8.43 -29.34
CA ASP A 80 22.68 -7.93 -29.38
C ASP A 80 21.79 -8.65 -28.34
N GLU A 81 21.98 -9.97 -28.20
CA GLU A 81 21.34 -10.81 -27.19
C GLU A 81 22.41 -11.55 -26.35
N PRO A 82 22.91 -10.94 -25.27
CA PRO A 82 23.90 -11.56 -24.39
C PRO A 82 23.39 -12.90 -23.86
N HIS A 83 24.16 -13.97 -24.02
CA HIS A 83 23.73 -15.32 -23.65
C HIS A 83 24.76 -16.08 -22.83
N LEU A 84 24.29 -17.06 -22.05
CA LEU A 84 25.14 -18.00 -21.32
C LEU A 84 25.62 -19.15 -22.23
N ALA A 85 26.56 -19.96 -21.74
CA ALA A 85 27.15 -21.09 -22.47
C ALA A 85 26.11 -22.15 -22.95
N ASP A 86 24.93 -22.20 -22.35
CA ASP A 86 23.82 -23.09 -22.75
C ASP A 86 22.84 -22.44 -23.76
N GLY A 87 23.12 -21.21 -24.22
CA GLY A 87 22.25 -20.42 -25.09
C GLY A 87 21.14 -19.67 -24.35
N THR A 88 21.13 -19.67 -23.01
CA THR A 88 20.14 -18.87 -22.24
C THR A 88 20.43 -17.39 -22.43
N VAL A 89 19.51 -16.67 -23.09
CA VAL A 89 19.55 -15.20 -23.22
C VAL A 89 19.34 -14.52 -21.86
N LEU A 90 20.17 -13.53 -21.58
CA LEU A 90 20.08 -12.69 -20.39
C LEU A 90 18.96 -11.66 -20.56
N SER A 91 18.11 -11.56 -19.55
CA SER A 91 17.05 -10.54 -19.51
C SER A 91 17.62 -9.14 -19.22
N ALA A 92 16.89 -8.10 -19.64
CA ALA A 92 17.32 -6.70 -19.52
C ALA A 92 17.84 -6.33 -18.10
N HIS A 93 17.15 -6.72 -17.02
CA HIS A 93 17.62 -6.38 -15.67
C HIS A 93 18.89 -7.14 -15.24
N GLN A 94 19.18 -8.30 -15.85
CA GLN A 94 20.44 -9.03 -15.65
C GLN A 94 21.58 -8.34 -16.40
N VAL A 95 21.30 -7.89 -17.64
CA VAL A 95 22.20 -7.05 -18.43
C VAL A 95 22.50 -5.74 -17.69
N ASP A 96 21.50 -5.08 -17.10
CA ASP A 96 21.69 -3.86 -16.29
C ASP A 96 22.69 -4.07 -15.14
N ALA A 97 22.68 -5.24 -14.47
CA ALA A 97 23.60 -5.54 -13.38
C ALA A 97 25.05 -5.75 -13.86
N LEU A 98 25.21 -6.43 -15.00
CA LEU A 98 26.51 -6.62 -15.65
C LEU A 98 27.06 -5.29 -16.17
N SER A 99 26.23 -4.52 -16.88
CA SER A 99 26.57 -3.20 -17.43
C SER A 99 26.92 -2.20 -16.34
N GLY A 100 26.13 -2.12 -15.27
CA GLY A 100 26.45 -1.24 -14.13
C GLY A 100 27.78 -1.59 -13.47
N THR A 101 28.14 -2.88 -13.43
CA THR A 101 29.46 -3.31 -12.95
C THR A 101 30.57 -2.90 -13.92
N LEU A 102 30.37 -3.07 -15.23
CA LEU A 102 31.32 -2.63 -16.25
C LEU A 102 31.56 -1.11 -16.18
N THR A 103 30.51 -0.30 -16.10
CA THR A 103 30.62 1.16 -15.96
C THR A 103 31.44 1.54 -14.72
N ALA A 104 31.22 0.86 -13.59
CA ALA A 104 31.97 1.12 -12.37
C ALA A 104 33.46 0.73 -12.50
N LEU A 105 33.77 -0.38 -13.18
CA LEU A 105 35.14 -0.81 -13.47
C LEU A 105 35.86 0.14 -14.43
N LEU A 106 35.17 0.64 -15.46
CA LEU A 106 35.73 1.61 -16.41
C LEU A 106 36.04 2.95 -15.73
N ALA A 107 35.13 3.45 -14.88
CA ALA A 107 35.35 4.66 -14.10
C ALA A 107 36.58 4.53 -13.17
N GLU A 108 36.78 3.35 -12.59
CA GLU A 108 37.94 3.07 -11.75
C GLU A 108 39.24 2.93 -12.55
N ALA A 109 39.19 2.30 -13.72
CA ALA A 109 40.35 2.21 -14.62
C ALA A 109 40.79 3.61 -15.10
N GLN A 110 39.85 4.50 -15.39
CA GLN A 110 40.12 5.88 -15.78
C GLN A 110 40.76 6.69 -14.64
N ARG A 111 40.24 6.59 -13.40
CA ARG A 111 40.83 7.26 -12.23
C ARG A 111 42.30 6.86 -12.04
N ASN A 112 42.59 5.57 -12.11
CA ASN A 112 43.95 5.04 -11.97
C ASN A 112 44.87 5.43 -13.15
N GLY A 113 44.32 5.66 -14.35
CA GLY A 113 45.06 6.18 -15.52
C GLY A 113 45.34 7.68 -15.47
N THR A 114 44.49 8.46 -14.78
CA THR A 114 44.60 9.94 -14.74
C THR A 114 45.56 10.44 -13.65
N SER A 115 45.87 9.62 -12.63
CA SER A 115 46.85 9.93 -11.57
C SER A 115 48.30 10.06 -12.06
N GLY A 116 48.57 9.84 -13.35
CA GLY A 116 49.86 10.13 -14.00
C GLY A 116 49.97 11.52 -14.64
N GLY A 117 48.92 12.35 -14.61
CA GLY A 117 48.91 13.69 -15.22
C GLY A 117 48.29 14.73 -14.30
N ASN A 118 49.10 15.70 -13.84
CA ASN A 118 48.64 16.84 -13.04
C ASN A 118 47.48 17.58 -13.71
N GLY A 119 46.31 17.57 -13.08
CA GLY A 119 45.16 18.40 -13.43
C GLY A 119 43.93 18.07 -12.60
N ALA A 120 43.73 18.77 -11.49
CA ALA A 120 42.50 18.69 -10.70
C ALA A 120 41.34 19.34 -11.47
N GLY A 121 40.38 18.52 -11.93
CA GLY A 121 39.06 18.94 -12.41
C GLY A 121 37.97 18.46 -11.43
N PRO A 122 36.81 19.14 -11.36
CA PRO A 122 35.84 18.94 -10.29
C PRO A 122 35.18 17.56 -10.40
N ALA A 123 35.00 16.91 -9.26
CA ALA A 123 34.28 15.65 -9.14
C ALA A 123 32.80 15.85 -9.52
N LEU A 124 32.31 15.05 -10.47
CA LEU A 124 30.89 14.96 -10.79
C LEU A 124 30.23 13.89 -9.91
N GLU A 125 29.11 14.22 -9.30
CA GLU A 125 28.35 13.29 -8.47
C GLU A 125 27.66 12.19 -9.31
N PRO A 126 27.52 10.95 -8.80
CA PRO A 126 27.06 9.79 -9.57
C PRO A 126 25.59 9.82 -10.01
N ALA A 127 24.78 10.79 -9.55
CA ALA A 127 23.33 10.80 -9.76
C ALA A 127 22.89 11.28 -11.16
N GLN A 128 23.77 11.90 -11.96
CA GLN A 128 23.39 12.55 -13.23
C GLN A 128 23.66 11.72 -14.50
N LEU A 129 24.25 10.52 -14.40
CA LEU A 129 24.64 9.72 -15.58
C LEU A 129 23.59 8.68 -16.02
N ALA A 130 22.45 8.57 -15.36
CA ALA A 130 21.43 7.56 -15.64
C ALA A 130 20.34 7.98 -16.67
N SER A 131 20.48 9.13 -17.36
CA SER A 131 19.42 9.64 -18.25
C SER A 131 19.85 9.97 -19.70
N ALA A 132 21.02 9.53 -20.17
CA ALA A 132 21.46 9.81 -21.54
C ALA A 132 21.07 8.69 -22.54
N ALA A 133 19.94 8.92 -23.22
CA ALA A 133 19.57 8.54 -24.60
C ALA A 133 19.59 7.07 -25.07
N ILE A 134 18.39 6.56 -25.43
CA ILE A 134 18.16 5.48 -26.40
C ILE A 134 17.70 6.13 -27.71
N PRO A 135 18.32 5.90 -28.87
CA PRO A 135 17.77 6.28 -30.16
C PRO A 135 16.98 5.12 -30.80
N GLY A 136 15.68 5.36 -31.01
CA GLY A 136 14.92 4.94 -32.20
C GLY A 136 14.48 3.48 -32.33
N GLU A 137 13.19 3.23 -32.08
CA GLU A 137 12.41 2.26 -32.88
C GLU A 137 11.16 2.97 -33.39
N GLU A 138 11.03 3.03 -34.71
CA GLU A 138 9.86 3.50 -35.43
C GLU A 138 8.80 2.40 -35.43
N ASP A 139 7.56 2.72 -35.00
CA ASP A 139 6.39 2.18 -35.70
C ASP A 139 5.10 2.99 -35.45
N SER A 140 4.63 3.56 -36.56
CA SER A 140 3.26 3.79 -37.05
C SER A 140 2.08 4.16 -36.10
N GLU A 141 1.68 5.44 -36.26
CA GLU A 141 0.32 6.02 -36.35
C GLU A 141 -0.82 5.56 -35.42
N LEU A 142 -1.40 6.52 -34.69
CA LEU A 142 -2.85 6.84 -34.67
C LEU A 142 -3.10 8.11 -33.84
N GLU A 143 -3.62 9.17 -34.48
CA GLU A 143 -4.15 10.37 -33.84
C GLU A 143 -5.53 10.09 -33.18
N GLU A 144 -5.74 10.56 -31.95
CA GLU A 144 -6.86 11.44 -31.55
C GLU A 144 -7.02 11.55 -30.01
N ASN A 145 -6.82 12.79 -29.52
CA ASN A 145 -7.55 13.52 -28.47
C ASN A 145 -7.69 12.97 -27.02
N GLY A 146 -7.15 13.74 -26.06
CA GLY A 146 -7.86 14.06 -24.80
C GLY A 146 -7.03 14.04 -23.50
N ASP A 147 -6.68 15.25 -23.03
CA ASP A 147 -6.41 15.69 -21.65
C ASP A 147 -5.13 15.17 -20.93
N GLU A 148 -4.11 16.05 -20.88
CA GLU A 148 -2.90 15.94 -20.07
C GLU A 148 -3.17 16.39 -18.62
N ASP A 149 -3.00 15.46 -17.67
CA ASP A 149 -2.88 15.76 -16.23
C ASP A 149 -1.40 16.10 -15.93
N GLU A 150 -1.17 17.31 -15.39
CA GLU A 150 0.13 17.81 -14.93
C GLU A 150 0.70 16.95 -13.78
N GLU A 151 1.91 16.40 -13.96
CA GLU A 151 2.72 15.83 -12.88
C GLU A 151 3.32 16.96 -12.01
N PRO A 152 3.19 16.94 -10.67
CA PRO A 152 3.92 17.85 -9.80
C PRO A 152 5.32 17.31 -9.49
N LEU A 153 6.33 18.08 -9.90
CA LEU A 153 7.68 18.10 -9.35
C LEU A 153 7.63 18.74 -7.95
N ASP A 154 8.21 18.09 -6.94
CA ASP A 154 9.11 18.71 -5.96
C ASP A 154 9.56 17.68 -4.90
N TRP A 155 10.85 17.33 -4.94
CA TRP A 155 11.55 16.71 -3.82
C TRP A 155 12.15 17.84 -2.96
N GLN A 156 11.45 18.25 -1.92
CA GLN A 156 12.05 19.01 -0.81
C GLN A 156 12.32 18.05 0.35
N ASP A 157 13.60 17.90 0.64
CA ASP A 157 14.18 17.03 1.65
C ASP A 157 14.15 17.76 3.01
N ASP A 158 13.07 17.59 3.76
CA ASP A 158 12.96 18.11 5.14
C ASP A 158 13.33 17.00 6.13
N SER A 159 14.60 17.00 6.55
CA SER A 159 14.99 16.46 7.84
C SER A 159 16.12 17.29 8.47
N GLU A 160 15.75 18.44 9.02
CA GLU A 160 16.51 19.07 10.11
C GLU A 160 16.35 18.23 11.38
N LEU A 161 17.37 17.46 11.72
CA LEU A 161 17.63 17.00 13.09
C LEU A 161 19.11 17.24 13.40
N ASP A 162 19.37 18.35 14.06
CA ASP A 162 20.62 18.65 14.75
C ASP A 162 20.85 17.66 15.90
N GLU A 163 21.77 16.72 15.71
CA GLU A 163 22.62 16.22 16.79
C GLU A 163 24.05 16.10 16.24
N ASP A 164 24.93 17.02 16.68
CA ASP A 164 26.37 16.99 16.48
C ASP A 164 26.98 15.69 17.06
N VAL A 165 26.92 14.61 16.30
CA VAL A 165 27.83 13.48 16.47
C VAL A 165 28.98 13.73 15.50
N GLN A 166 30.13 14.13 16.04
CA GLN A 166 31.39 14.10 15.31
C GLN A 166 31.56 12.70 14.70
N LEU A 167 31.26 12.59 13.40
CA LEU A 167 31.64 11.45 12.59
C LEU A 167 33.17 11.42 12.60
N VAL A 168 33.73 10.53 13.42
CA VAL A 168 35.13 10.17 13.34
C VAL A 168 35.33 9.63 11.92
N ASP A 169 36.14 10.33 11.12
CA ASP A 169 36.54 9.87 9.78
C ASP A 169 36.98 8.40 9.87
N ALA A 170 36.14 7.51 9.35
CA ALA A 170 36.49 6.10 9.25
C ALA A 170 37.72 6.01 8.33
N PRO A 171 38.74 5.20 8.66
CA PRO A 171 39.91 5.06 7.81
C PRO A 171 39.49 4.69 6.39
N GLU A 172 40.01 5.40 5.38
CA GLU A 172 39.75 5.12 3.97
C GLU A 172 40.01 3.64 3.70
N ASP A 173 38.95 2.89 3.38
CA ASP A 173 39.04 1.49 3.03
C ASP A 173 39.62 1.38 1.62
N PRO A 174 40.88 0.97 1.45
CA PRO A 174 41.58 1.04 0.16
C PRO A 174 40.97 0.11 -0.89
N ASN A 175 40.12 -0.85 -0.48
CA ASN A 175 39.45 -1.77 -1.39
C ASN A 175 37.98 -1.40 -1.64
N ALA A 176 37.50 -0.25 -1.16
CA ALA A 176 36.13 0.20 -1.35
C ALA A 176 35.72 0.24 -2.84
N ALA A 177 36.62 0.73 -3.71
CA ALA A 177 36.38 0.90 -5.14
C ALA A 177 36.20 -0.39 -5.94
N ARG A 178 36.54 -1.57 -5.38
CA ARG A 178 36.43 -2.87 -6.07
C ARG A 178 35.28 -3.74 -5.53
N ARG A 179 34.38 -3.15 -4.75
CA ARG A 179 33.27 -3.86 -4.11
C ARG A 179 31.95 -3.28 -4.57
N PHE A 180 31.28 -4.05 -5.42
CA PHE A 180 30.05 -3.72 -6.07
C PHE A 180 28.91 -4.55 -5.50
N TRP A 181 27.68 -4.09 -5.63
CA TRP A 181 26.53 -4.94 -5.37
C TRP A 181 25.34 -4.57 -6.24
N PHE A 182 24.39 -5.48 -6.37
CA PHE A 182 23.10 -5.20 -6.98
C PHE A 182 21.94 -5.81 -6.18
N GLU A 183 20.80 -5.16 -6.27
CA GLU A 183 19.57 -5.56 -5.58
C GLU A 183 18.56 -6.12 -6.57
N HIS A 184 18.34 -7.43 -6.58
CA HIS A 184 17.40 -8.09 -7.50
C HIS A 184 16.39 -8.94 -6.74
N ALA A 185 15.10 -8.80 -7.09
CA ALA A 185 14.02 -9.51 -6.43
C ALA A 185 14.19 -11.04 -6.45
N THR A 186 13.73 -11.71 -5.39
CA THR A 186 13.64 -13.17 -5.35
C THR A 186 12.74 -13.67 -6.49
N GLY A 187 13.29 -14.57 -7.31
CA GLY A 187 12.61 -15.08 -8.51
C GLY A 187 12.91 -14.29 -9.80
N ALA A 188 13.66 -13.18 -9.73
CA ALA A 188 14.13 -12.45 -10.92
C ALA A 188 15.36 -13.07 -11.59
N GLY A 189 15.90 -14.18 -11.06
CA GLY A 189 17.05 -14.87 -11.67
C GLY A 189 18.41 -14.33 -11.24
N LYS A 190 18.59 -14.00 -9.95
CA LYS A 190 19.91 -13.64 -9.35
C LYS A 190 21.02 -14.61 -9.73
N THR A 191 20.75 -15.92 -9.69
CA THR A 191 21.73 -16.94 -10.07
C THR A 191 22.14 -16.84 -11.54
N VAL A 192 21.22 -16.50 -12.43
CA VAL A 192 21.51 -16.31 -13.86
C VAL A 192 22.38 -15.07 -14.06
N ALA A 193 22.14 -13.98 -13.32
CA ALA A 193 23.06 -12.84 -13.31
C ALA A 193 24.47 -13.21 -12.79
N ALA A 194 24.55 -14.03 -11.73
CA ALA A 194 25.82 -14.55 -11.21
C ALA A 194 26.59 -15.35 -12.27
N LEU A 195 25.88 -16.20 -13.02
CA LEU A 195 26.43 -16.97 -14.14
C LEU A 195 26.85 -16.07 -15.30
N GLY A 196 26.22 -14.91 -15.50
CA GLY A 196 26.70 -13.89 -16.44
C GLY A 196 28.11 -13.40 -16.11
N PHE A 197 28.45 -13.21 -14.82
CA PHE A 197 29.82 -12.91 -14.40
C PHE A 197 30.76 -14.11 -14.61
N VAL A 198 30.26 -15.33 -14.48
CA VAL A 198 31.01 -16.56 -14.81
C VAL A 198 31.33 -16.63 -16.30
N GLU A 199 30.35 -16.34 -17.14
CA GLU A 199 30.50 -16.28 -18.59
C GLU A 199 31.45 -15.16 -19.03
N ALA A 200 31.35 -13.99 -18.40
CA ALA A 200 32.21 -12.86 -18.66
C ALA A 200 33.68 -13.20 -18.36
N SER A 201 33.98 -13.74 -17.16
CA SER A 201 35.37 -14.04 -16.80
C SER A 201 35.80 -15.44 -17.24
N ARG A 202 36.49 -15.54 -18.38
CA ARG A 202 37.01 -16.82 -18.91
C ARG A 202 38.32 -17.28 -18.28
N THR A 203 39.19 -16.34 -17.90
CA THR A 203 40.53 -16.62 -17.36
C THR A 203 40.66 -16.37 -15.86
N GLY A 204 39.90 -15.41 -15.33
CA GLY A 204 39.81 -15.13 -13.90
C GLY A 204 39.06 -16.21 -13.11
N GLY A 205 39.60 -16.60 -11.96
CA GLY A 205 38.92 -17.53 -11.06
C GLY A 205 37.80 -16.86 -10.27
N ILE A 206 36.71 -17.58 -10.02
CA ILE A 206 35.53 -17.08 -9.32
C ILE A 206 35.26 -17.94 -8.08
N LEU A 207 35.15 -17.27 -6.94
CA LEU A 207 34.66 -17.84 -5.70
C LEU A 207 33.24 -17.35 -5.43
N ILE A 208 32.25 -18.25 -5.45
CA ILE A 208 30.86 -17.94 -5.11
C ILE A 208 30.62 -18.31 -3.65
N LEU A 209 30.22 -17.34 -2.84
CA LEU A 209 29.93 -17.48 -1.43
C LEU A 209 28.42 -17.45 -1.18
N THR A 210 27.94 -18.41 -0.40
CA THR A 210 26.54 -18.48 0.05
C THR A 210 26.45 -18.77 1.55
N HIS A 211 25.29 -18.55 2.17
CA HIS A 211 25.10 -18.70 3.61
C HIS A 211 24.69 -20.11 4.04
N ARG A 212 24.22 -20.97 3.12
CA ARG A 212 23.81 -22.36 3.43
C ARG A 212 24.38 -23.40 2.48
N ARG A 213 24.60 -24.60 2.99
CA ARG A 213 25.17 -25.72 2.22
C ARG A 213 24.23 -26.27 1.12
N ASN A 214 22.91 -26.23 1.31
CA ASN A 214 21.97 -26.63 0.25
C ASN A 214 22.02 -25.69 -0.96
N LEU A 215 22.33 -24.40 -0.75
CA LEU A 215 22.53 -23.46 -1.85
C LEU A 215 23.83 -23.76 -2.61
N VAL A 216 24.88 -24.22 -1.93
CA VAL A 216 26.11 -24.71 -2.58
C VAL A 216 25.80 -25.83 -3.57
N ASP A 217 25.03 -26.82 -3.14
CA ASP A 217 24.62 -27.94 -4.00
C ASP A 217 23.75 -27.46 -5.18
N GLN A 218 22.85 -26.50 -4.95
CA GLN A 218 22.01 -25.90 -5.99
C GLN A 218 22.83 -25.14 -7.04
N PHE A 219 23.73 -24.26 -6.62
CA PHE A 219 24.60 -23.50 -7.51
C PHE A 219 25.51 -24.42 -8.33
N ASN A 220 26.08 -25.46 -7.71
CA ASN A 220 26.87 -26.45 -8.44
C ASN A 220 26.03 -27.23 -9.47
N GLY A 221 24.76 -27.51 -9.16
CA GLY A 221 23.81 -28.07 -10.13
C GLY A 221 23.61 -27.14 -11.32
N GLU A 222 23.26 -25.87 -11.07
CA GLU A 222 23.06 -24.88 -12.13
C GLU A 222 24.32 -24.66 -12.98
N LEU A 223 25.51 -24.62 -12.39
CA LEU A 223 26.77 -24.53 -13.13
C LEU A 223 26.97 -25.75 -14.06
N ARG A 224 26.66 -26.97 -13.59
CA ARG A 224 26.82 -28.20 -14.39
C ARG A 224 25.84 -28.27 -15.53
N ASP A 225 24.59 -27.91 -15.28
CA ASP A 225 23.50 -28.02 -16.25
C ASP A 225 23.65 -26.98 -17.36
N ARG A 226 24.27 -25.84 -17.06
CA ARG A 226 24.47 -24.72 -18.00
C ARG A 226 25.83 -24.71 -18.70
N GLY A 227 26.58 -25.82 -18.65
CA GLY A 227 27.81 -26.00 -19.44
C GLY A 227 29.13 -25.64 -18.74
N TYR A 228 29.12 -25.17 -17.49
CA TYR A 228 30.35 -24.77 -16.77
C TYR A 228 31.04 -25.93 -16.04
N ARG A 229 30.68 -27.18 -16.32
CA ARG A 229 31.15 -28.38 -15.57
C ARG A 229 32.67 -28.47 -15.47
N GLU A 230 33.38 -28.16 -16.55
CA GLU A 230 34.85 -28.28 -16.62
C GLU A 230 35.59 -27.23 -15.78
N ARG A 231 34.92 -26.12 -15.46
CA ARG A 231 35.49 -25.05 -14.62
C ARG A 231 35.28 -25.29 -13.14
N ILE A 232 34.35 -26.17 -12.76
CA ILE A 232 34.04 -26.45 -11.35
C ILE A 232 35.24 -27.13 -10.71
N HIS A 233 35.82 -26.48 -9.71
CA HIS A 233 37.00 -26.98 -9.02
C HIS A 233 36.80 -27.06 -7.50
N ALA A 234 37.53 -28.00 -6.87
CA ALA A 234 37.63 -28.04 -5.42
C ALA A 234 38.30 -26.76 -4.88
N PRO A 235 38.02 -26.34 -3.64
CA PRO A 235 38.53 -25.08 -3.12
C PRO A 235 40.06 -25.00 -3.13
N LEU A 236 40.59 -24.05 -3.89
CA LEU A 236 42.02 -23.74 -3.97
C LEU A 236 42.49 -22.92 -2.77
N LEU A 237 43.53 -23.42 -2.09
CA LEU A 237 44.20 -22.77 -0.96
C LEU A 237 45.69 -22.56 -1.28
N ASN A 238 46.29 -21.53 -0.68
CA ASN A 238 47.72 -21.23 -0.79
C ASN A 238 48.56 -22.44 -0.33
N GLY A 239 49.51 -22.86 -1.16
CA GLY A 239 50.40 -24.00 -0.89
C GLY A 239 49.85 -25.39 -1.28
N ALA A 240 48.61 -25.48 -1.77
CA ALA A 240 48.02 -26.73 -2.27
C ALA A 240 47.91 -26.71 -3.81
N GLY A 241 48.89 -27.32 -4.49
CA GLY A 241 48.95 -27.36 -5.96
C GLY A 241 49.62 -26.12 -6.57
N ASN A 242 49.72 -26.08 -7.90
CA ASN A 242 50.27 -24.95 -8.65
C ASN A 242 49.12 -24.08 -9.19
N PRO A 243 48.66 -23.03 -8.46
CA PRO A 243 47.46 -22.27 -8.80
C PRO A 243 47.57 -21.54 -10.14
N GLU A 244 48.79 -21.30 -10.63
CA GLU A 244 49.02 -20.72 -11.95
C GLU A 244 48.46 -21.59 -13.07
N ASN A 245 48.51 -22.93 -12.93
CA ASN A 245 48.09 -23.88 -13.96
C ASN A 245 46.57 -24.06 -14.09
N VAL A 246 45.77 -23.48 -13.19
CA VAL A 246 44.31 -23.58 -13.22
C VAL A 246 43.74 -22.27 -13.76
N VAL A 247 43.24 -22.30 -15.00
CA VAL A 247 42.66 -21.13 -15.66
C VAL A 247 41.17 -21.08 -15.41
N GLY A 248 40.68 -19.94 -14.91
CA GLY A 248 39.26 -19.68 -14.68
C GLY A 248 38.52 -20.65 -13.74
N PRO A 249 39.10 -21.12 -12.60
CA PRO A 249 38.40 -22.05 -11.70
C PRO A 249 37.15 -21.40 -11.10
N VAL A 250 36.07 -22.16 -11.00
CA VAL A 250 34.84 -21.75 -10.32
C VAL A 250 34.63 -22.65 -9.10
N THR A 251 34.54 -22.05 -7.93
CA THR A 251 34.28 -22.76 -6.68
C THR A 251 33.11 -22.13 -5.95
N VAL A 252 32.21 -22.98 -5.43
CA VAL A 252 31.06 -22.54 -4.63
C VAL A 252 31.23 -23.04 -3.20
N GLU A 253 31.25 -22.12 -2.23
CA GLU A 253 31.45 -22.43 -0.82
C GLU A 253 30.60 -21.57 0.10
N THR A 254 30.62 -21.90 1.39
CA THR A 254 29.87 -21.12 2.40
C THR A 254 30.68 -19.96 2.99
N TYR A 255 30.00 -18.90 3.48
CA TYR A 255 30.68 -17.85 4.27
C TYR A 255 31.43 -18.40 5.49
N GLN A 256 30.92 -19.47 6.11
CA GLN A 256 31.61 -20.12 7.23
C GLN A 256 32.94 -20.76 6.79
N TRP A 257 32.96 -21.39 5.60
CA TRP A 257 34.21 -21.89 5.01
C TRP A 257 35.17 -20.74 4.70
N PHE A 258 34.66 -19.66 4.12
CA PHE A 258 35.46 -18.47 3.78
C PHE A 258 36.16 -17.88 5.00
N VAL A 259 35.42 -17.61 6.09
CA VAL A 259 35.97 -17.04 7.32
C VAL A 259 37.02 -17.95 7.96
N ARG A 260 36.83 -19.28 7.92
CA ARG A 260 37.79 -20.27 8.46
C ARG A 260 39.10 -20.33 7.68
N ASN A 261 39.06 -20.01 6.39
CA ASN A 261 40.20 -20.10 5.48
C ASN A 261 40.74 -18.72 5.07
N ALA A 262 40.22 -17.62 5.64
CA ALA A 262 40.67 -16.27 5.34
C ALA A 262 42.20 -16.16 5.49
N GLY A 263 42.87 -15.56 4.49
CA GLY A 263 44.33 -15.47 4.41
C GLY A 263 45.04 -16.71 3.85
N LYS A 264 44.33 -17.83 3.67
CA LYS A 264 44.85 -19.06 3.03
C LYS A 264 44.22 -19.33 1.67
N ILE A 265 43.30 -18.50 1.21
CA ILE A 265 42.59 -18.71 -0.06
C ILE A 265 43.51 -18.35 -1.22
N SER A 266 43.47 -19.15 -2.28
CA SER A 266 44.32 -18.96 -3.45
C SER A 266 44.08 -17.61 -4.13
N GLU A 267 45.19 -17.00 -4.51
CA GLU A 267 45.26 -15.81 -5.36
C GLU A 267 44.66 -15.98 -6.77
N ALA A 268 44.41 -17.22 -7.20
CA ALA A 268 43.77 -17.54 -8.48
C ALA A 268 42.32 -17.05 -8.57
N TYR A 269 41.64 -16.83 -7.44
CA TYR A 269 40.32 -16.20 -7.44
C TYR A 269 40.47 -14.69 -7.57
N THR A 270 40.08 -14.18 -8.72
CA THR A 270 40.13 -12.75 -9.05
C THR A 270 38.80 -12.07 -8.80
N ILE A 271 37.71 -12.85 -8.67
CA ILE A 271 36.35 -12.37 -8.43
C ILE A 271 35.73 -13.19 -7.30
N VAL A 272 35.03 -12.51 -6.40
CA VAL A 272 34.24 -13.13 -5.33
C VAL A 272 32.79 -12.68 -5.45
N ILE A 273 31.88 -13.62 -5.69
CA ILE A 273 30.44 -13.35 -5.76
C ILE A 273 29.81 -13.72 -4.42
N CYS A 274 29.17 -12.76 -3.76
CA CYS A 274 28.55 -12.91 -2.46
C CYS A 274 27.03 -12.98 -2.60
N ASP A 275 26.45 -14.19 -2.62
CA ASP A 275 25.00 -14.37 -2.59
C ASP A 275 24.44 -14.08 -1.19
N GLU A 276 23.22 -13.54 -1.14
CA GLU A 276 22.62 -12.93 0.05
C GLU A 276 23.63 -12.06 0.80
N ALA A 277 24.24 -11.11 0.08
CA ALA A 277 25.37 -10.28 0.54
C ALA A 277 25.16 -9.60 1.90
N HIS A 278 23.90 -9.35 2.27
CA HIS A 278 23.53 -8.83 3.58
C HIS A 278 23.95 -9.76 4.75
N THR A 279 24.15 -11.07 4.50
CA THR A 279 24.68 -12.02 5.50
C THR A 279 26.19 -11.87 5.70
N ALA A 280 26.90 -11.26 4.75
CA ALA A 280 28.32 -10.97 4.85
C ALA A 280 28.64 -9.80 5.79
N LEU A 281 27.61 -9.06 6.24
CA LEU A 281 27.76 -7.91 7.13
C LEU A 281 28.18 -8.28 8.56
N GLY A 282 28.14 -9.57 8.95
CA GLY A 282 28.66 -10.03 10.25
C GLY A 282 30.14 -9.70 10.42
N GLU A 283 30.56 -9.31 11.63
CA GLU A 283 31.88 -8.72 11.92
C GLU A 283 33.08 -9.55 11.41
N LYS A 284 33.03 -10.88 11.58
CA LYS A 284 34.10 -11.77 11.11
C LYS A 284 34.18 -11.84 9.59
N THR A 285 33.03 -11.88 8.92
CA THR A 285 32.93 -12.01 7.46
C THR A 285 33.31 -10.69 6.79
N SER A 286 32.74 -9.57 7.25
CA SER A 286 33.07 -8.25 6.74
C SER A 286 34.55 -7.92 6.98
N GLY A 287 35.10 -8.25 8.15
CA GLY A 287 36.52 -8.10 8.44
C GLY A 287 37.41 -8.95 7.52
N ALA A 288 36.99 -10.18 7.18
CA ALA A 288 37.73 -11.02 6.23
C ALA A 288 37.68 -10.48 4.79
N ILE A 289 36.54 -9.94 4.35
CA ILE A 289 36.39 -9.29 3.04
C ILE A 289 37.24 -8.02 2.95
N ARG A 290 37.21 -7.16 3.98
CA ARG A 290 38.04 -5.93 4.04
C ARG A 290 39.54 -6.22 3.99
N ARG A 291 40.00 -7.33 4.58
CA ARG A 291 41.42 -7.73 4.57
C ARG A 291 41.89 -8.32 3.24
N TRP A 292 40.98 -8.81 2.39
CA TRP A 292 41.36 -9.41 1.11
C TRP A 292 41.18 -8.37 0.00
N SER A 293 42.24 -7.59 -0.25
CA SER A 293 42.19 -6.40 -1.12
C SER A 293 42.24 -6.69 -2.63
N ASP A 294 42.73 -7.87 -3.02
CA ASP A 294 43.07 -8.14 -4.41
C ASP A 294 41.88 -8.42 -5.34
N PRO A 295 40.87 -9.25 -4.96
CA PRO A 295 39.79 -9.60 -5.87
C PRO A 295 38.69 -8.54 -5.91
N ILE A 296 37.92 -8.56 -7.00
CA ILE A 296 36.68 -7.80 -7.13
C ILE A 296 35.57 -8.52 -6.38
N PHE A 297 34.84 -7.84 -5.51
CA PHE A 297 33.68 -8.42 -4.83
C PHE A 297 32.37 -7.94 -5.45
N ILE A 298 31.44 -8.87 -5.68
CA ILE A 298 30.12 -8.59 -6.22
C ILE A 298 29.07 -9.15 -5.25
N GLY A 299 28.40 -8.28 -4.52
CA GLY A 299 27.29 -8.61 -3.64
C GLY A 299 25.97 -8.73 -4.40
N MET A 300 25.23 -9.82 -4.18
CA MET A 300 23.89 -9.99 -4.72
C MET A 300 22.90 -10.14 -3.57
N THR A 301 21.84 -9.34 -3.55
CA THR A 301 20.83 -9.40 -2.49
C THR A 301 19.45 -9.12 -3.06
N ALA A 302 18.40 -9.63 -2.39
CA ALA A 302 17.04 -9.21 -2.69
C ALA A 302 16.63 -7.95 -1.89
N THR A 303 17.42 -7.58 -0.89
CA THR A 303 17.14 -6.51 0.08
C THR A 303 18.38 -5.65 0.29
N GLY A 304 18.33 -4.36 -0.05
CA GLY A 304 19.44 -3.42 0.13
C GLY A 304 19.56 -2.79 1.53
N ALA A 305 18.43 -2.60 2.23
CA ALA A 305 18.38 -1.94 3.54
C ALA A 305 18.09 -2.94 4.68
N LEU A 306 18.97 -2.98 5.68
CA LEU A 306 18.70 -3.58 6.99
C LEU A 306 18.77 -2.50 8.06
N ILE A 307 18.11 -2.72 9.20
CA ILE A 307 17.91 -1.71 10.24
C ILE A 307 19.23 -1.25 10.89
N ALA A 308 20.27 -2.09 10.92
CA ALA A 308 21.50 -1.83 11.69
C ALA A 308 22.79 -1.72 10.86
N ARG A 309 22.80 -2.21 9.62
CA ARG A 309 23.95 -2.20 8.70
C ARG A 309 23.44 -2.19 7.28
N HIS A 310 23.91 -1.26 6.46
CA HIS A 310 23.53 -1.27 5.06
C HIS A 310 24.49 -2.18 4.28
N VAL A 311 24.01 -2.80 3.20
CA VAL A 311 24.90 -3.53 2.29
C VAL A 311 26.01 -2.61 1.78
N THR A 312 25.72 -1.30 1.69
CA THR A 312 26.67 -0.23 1.35
C THR A 312 27.86 -0.10 2.30
N ASP A 313 27.74 -0.54 3.56
CA ASP A 313 28.84 -0.48 4.53
C ASP A 313 30.01 -1.35 4.07
N LEU A 314 29.72 -2.46 3.39
CA LEU A 314 30.71 -3.42 2.88
C LEU A 314 30.87 -3.32 1.35
N PHE A 315 29.80 -3.00 0.63
CA PHE A 315 29.78 -2.87 -0.83
C PHE A 315 29.30 -1.46 -1.20
N PRO A 316 30.17 -0.46 -1.25
CA PRO A 316 29.76 0.94 -1.36
C PRO A 316 29.03 1.27 -2.68
N THR A 317 29.36 0.57 -3.77
CA THR A 317 28.84 0.91 -5.11
C THR A 317 27.66 0.00 -5.49
N GLN A 318 26.44 0.56 -5.55
CA GLN A 318 25.28 -0.13 -6.10
C GLN A 318 25.27 -0.02 -7.63
N THR A 319 25.32 -1.15 -8.32
CA THR A 319 25.40 -1.24 -9.79
C THR A 319 24.04 -1.36 -10.46
N SER A 320 23.07 -1.98 -9.79
CA SER A 320 21.70 -2.14 -10.32
C SER A 320 20.70 -2.34 -9.19
N ARG A 321 19.48 -1.84 -9.41
CA ARG A 321 18.32 -2.05 -8.54
C ARG A 321 17.14 -2.52 -9.37
N PHE A 322 16.65 -3.71 -9.02
CA PHE A 322 15.50 -4.37 -9.61
C PHE A 322 14.66 -5.04 -8.52
N ASP A 323 13.91 -4.22 -7.79
CA ASP A 323 13.18 -4.64 -6.61
C ASP A 323 11.91 -5.47 -6.92
N LEU A 324 11.26 -5.97 -5.87
CA LEU A 324 10.06 -6.79 -5.99
C LEU A 324 8.92 -6.08 -6.75
N ALA A 325 8.81 -4.76 -6.59
CA ALA A 325 7.76 -3.98 -7.24
C ALA A 325 8.03 -3.78 -8.73
N GLN A 326 9.28 -3.49 -9.10
CA GLN A 326 9.72 -3.37 -10.49
C GLN A 326 9.59 -4.72 -11.21
N ALA A 327 10.06 -5.81 -10.59
CA ALA A 327 9.98 -7.16 -11.14
C ALA A 327 8.53 -7.58 -11.44
N ALA A 328 7.60 -7.28 -10.53
CA ALA A 328 6.19 -7.59 -10.74
C ALA A 328 5.56 -6.71 -11.84
N ARG A 329 5.89 -5.42 -11.89
CA ARG A 329 5.41 -4.47 -12.93
C ARG A 329 5.87 -4.85 -14.33
N ARG A 330 7.17 -5.14 -14.50
CA ARG A 330 7.74 -5.62 -15.79
C ARG A 330 7.31 -7.03 -16.15
N GLY A 331 6.64 -7.73 -15.23
CA GLY A 331 6.16 -9.08 -15.48
C GLY A 331 7.28 -10.12 -15.58
N VAL A 332 8.41 -9.90 -14.92
CA VAL A 332 9.43 -10.94 -14.72
C VAL A 332 8.90 -11.96 -13.71
N ILE A 333 8.19 -11.49 -12.69
CA ILE A 333 7.53 -12.33 -11.70
C ILE A 333 5.99 -12.29 -11.84
N ALA A 334 5.31 -13.18 -11.12
CA ALA A 334 3.86 -13.19 -11.00
C ALA A 334 3.39 -11.98 -10.17
N PRO A 335 2.24 -11.37 -10.50
CA PRO A 335 1.61 -10.35 -9.66
C PRO A 335 1.37 -10.87 -8.24
N LEU A 336 1.31 -9.97 -7.26
CA LEU A 336 1.04 -10.32 -5.87
C LEU A 336 -0.32 -9.77 -5.42
N ARG A 337 -1.12 -10.63 -4.81
CA ARG A 337 -2.36 -10.29 -4.11
C ARG A 337 -2.16 -10.42 -2.61
N CYS A 338 -2.89 -9.64 -1.84
CA CYS A 338 -2.85 -9.71 -0.37
C CYS A 338 -4.25 -9.87 0.21
N ILE A 339 -4.37 -10.75 1.21
CA ILE A 339 -5.54 -10.90 2.06
C ILE A 339 -5.09 -10.76 3.50
N ARG A 340 -5.63 -9.78 4.22
CA ARG A 340 -5.41 -9.59 5.66
C ARG A 340 -6.55 -10.22 6.45
N ILE A 341 -6.19 -10.97 7.48
CA ILE A 341 -7.14 -11.71 8.31
C ILE A 341 -6.89 -11.33 9.77
N PRO A 342 -7.87 -10.73 10.47
CA PRO A 342 -7.68 -10.38 11.85
C PRO A 342 -7.46 -11.67 12.67
N PRO A 343 -6.43 -11.72 13.53
CA PRO A 343 -6.26 -12.84 14.44
C PRO A 343 -7.49 -12.89 15.37
N GLY A 344 -8.14 -14.05 15.48
CA GLY A 344 -9.46 -14.19 16.11
C GLY A 344 -9.51 -13.76 17.59
N PRO A 345 -10.73 -13.63 18.16
CA PRO A 345 -10.91 -13.26 19.57
C PRO A 345 -10.25 -14.30 20.49
N GLY A 346 -9.10 -13.93 21.07
CA GLY A 346 -8.27 -14.83 21.89
C GLY A 346 -6.77 -14.63 21.67
N VAL A 347 -6.36 -14.30 20.45
CA VAL A 347 -5.00 -13.85 20.12
C VAL A 347 -4.95 -12.34 20.33
N ARG A 348 -5.03 -11.92 21.61
CA ARG A 348 -4.90 -10.50 21.96
C ARG A 348 -3.45 -10.07 21.77
N THR A 349 -3.22 -9.47 20.60
CA THR A 349 -2.10 -8.62 20.22
C THR A 349 -0.72 -9.29 20.27
N ILE A 350 -0.18 -9.60 19.08
CA ILE A 350 1.26 -9.89 18.86
C ILE A 350 2.13 -8.75 19.42
N ALA A 351 1.58 -7.54 19.59
CA ALA A 351 2.22 -6.41 20.28
C ALA A 351 2.75 -6.72 21.69
N LYS A 352 2.29 -7.80 22.35
CA LYS A 352 2.82 -8.23 23.66
C LYS A 352 4.04 -9.14 23.56
N VAL A 353 4.36 -9.66 22.38
CA VAL A 353 5.54 -10.48 22.15
C VAL A 353 6.75 -9.55 22.02
N PRO A 354 7.78 -9.69 22.87
CA PRO A 354 8.93 -8.81 22.82
C PRO A 354 9.72 -8.99 21.53
N LEU A 355 10.28 -7.89 21.05
CA LEU A 355 11.23 -7.88 19.94
C LEU A 355 12.63 -8.16 20.46
N ARG A 356 13.32 -9.14 19.88
CA ARG A 356 14.72 -9.45 20.14
C ARG A 356 15.55 -8.94 18.96
N ARG A 357 16.60 -8.16 19.26
CA ARG A 357 17.56 -7.70 18.26
C ARG A 357 18.55 -8.83 17.97
N GLY A 358 18.50 -9.40 16.77
CA GLY A 358 19.49 -10.35 16.28
C GLY A 358 20.72 -9.65 15.71
N GLU A 359 21.68 -10.43 15.19
CA GLU A 359 22.89 -9.90 14.55
C GLU A 359 22.59 -9.06 13.31
N VAL A 360 21.50 -9.39 12.60
CA VAL A 360 21.19 -8.78 11.29
C VAL A 360 19.80 -8.13 11.23
N ASP A 361 18.82 -8.67 11.95
CA ASP A 361 17.45 -8.12 12.00
C ASP A 361 16.89 -8.15 13.44
N THR A 362 15.88 -7.32 13.67
CA THR A 362 15.00 -7.41 14.84
C THR A 362 13.83 -8.34 14.52
N GLU A 363 13.53 -9.28 15.41
CA GLU A 363 12.47 -10.27 15.22
C GLU A 363 11.72 -10.54 16.54
N PHE A 364 10.47 -10.98 16.45
CA PHE A 364 9.71 -11.41 17.62
C PHE A 364 10.35 -12.61 18.33
N ASP A 365 10.17 -12.68 19.64
CA ASP A 365 10.46 -13.86 20.44
C ASP A 365 9.68 -15.08 19.91
N GLN A 366 10.39 -16.03 19.31
CA GLN A 366 9.79 -17.16 18.61
C GLN A 366 9.11 -18.16 19.55
N GLU A 367 9.59 -18.31 20.78
CA GLU A 367 9.01 -19.23 21.77
C GLU A 367 7.67 -18.68 22.26
N MET A 368 7.65 -17.41 22.67
CA MET A 368 6.42 -16.73 23.09
C MET A 368 5.41 -16.61 21.95
N LEU A 369 5.88 -16.33 20.72
CA LEU A 369 5.02 -16.29 19.54
C LEU A 369 4.38 -17.65 19.26
N ALA A 370 5.14 -18.74 19.38
CA ALA A 370 4.63 -20.09 19.20
C ALA A 370 3.61 -20.47 20.29
N GLU A 371 3.86 -20.14 21.55
CA GLU A 371 2.91 -20.38 22.65
C GLU A 371 1.60 -19.61 22.46
N LEU A 372 1.68 -18.35 22.01
CA LEU A 372 0.51 -17.52 21.76
C LEU A 372 -0.37 -18.08 20.62
N LEU A 373 0.26 -18.57 19.55
CA LEU A 373 -0.43 -18.97 18.31
C LEU A 373 -0.87 -20.43 18.28
N ASP A 374 -0.16 -21.33 18.97
CA ASP A 374 -0.41 -22.78 18.93
C ASP A 374 -1.65 -23.18 19.76
N GLN A 375 -2.82 -22.71 19.33
CA GLN A 375 -4.12 -22.98 19.92
C GLN A 375 -4.98 -23.79 18.95
N THR A 376 -5.56 -24.90 19.42
CA THR A 376 -6.39 -25.77 18.57
C THR A 376 -7.52 -25.03 17.84
N PRO A 377 -8.31 -24.13 18.49
CA PRO A 377 -9.37 -23.40 17.79
C PRO A 377 -8.81 -22.50 16.67
N PHE A 378 -7.65 -21.88 16.88
CA PHE A 378 -6.99 -21.05 15.87
C PHE A 378 -6.50 -21.90 14.70
N ASN A 379 -5.79 -23.01 14.98
CA ASN A 379 -5.30 -23.94 13.96
C ASN A 379 -6.42 -24.51 13.09
N MET A 380 -7.56 -24.87 13.71
CA MET A 380 -8.75 -25.34 12.98
C MET A 380 -9.39 -24.23 12.14
N ALA A 381 -9.49 -23.01 12.65
CA ALA A 381 -10.02 -21.87 11.91
C ALA A 381 -9.13 -21.52 10.69
N VAL A 382 -7.81 -21.63 10.83
CA VAL A 382 -6.86 -21.44 9.72
C VAL A 382 -7.04 -22.52 8.66
N ALA A 383 -7.17 -23.78 9.08
CA ALA A 383 -7.39 -24.90 8.17
C ALA A 383 -8.73 -24.75 7.41
N ASP A 384 -9.79 -24.35 8.11
CA ASP A 384 -11.11 -24.12 7.52
C ASP A 384 -11.11 -22.95 6.53
N LEU A 385 -10.44 -21.86 6.90
CA LEU A 385 -10.19 -20.74 5.99
C LEU A 385 -9.47 -21.19 4.72
N TYR A 386 -8.41 -22.00 4.85
CA TYR A 386 -7.65 -22.49 3.70
C TYR A 386 -8.53 -23.37 2.82
N LYS A 387 -9.27 -24.31 3.42
CA LYS A 387 -10.22 -25.17 2.70
C LYS A 387 -11.29 -24.34 1.99
N THR A 388 -11.86 -23.34 2.63
CA THR A 388 -12.96 -22.55 2.06
C THR A 388 -12.48 -21.64 0.93
N ARG A 389 -11.31 -21.00 1.07
CA ARG A 389 -10.83 -20.00 0.09
C ARG A 389 -9.88 -20.54 -0.95
N PHE A 390 -9.17 -21.62 -0.66
CA PHE A 390 -7.98 -22.06 -1.39
C PHE A 390 -7.94 -23.58 -1.64
N ASN A 391 -9.07 -24.28 -1.62
CA ASN A 391 -9.09 -25.73 -1.82
C ASN A 391 -8.40 -26.15 -3.12
N GLY A 392 -7.45 -27.08 -3.00
CA GLY A 392 -6.66 -27.61 -4.12
C GLY A 392 -5.65 -26.61 -4.72
N VAL A 393 -5.42 -25.47 -4.08
CA VAL A 393 -4.37 -24.53 -4.50
C VAL A 393 -3.11 -24.80 -3.66
N PRO A 394 -1.95 -25.02 -4.30
CA PRO A 394 -0.72 -25.30 -3.59
C PRO A 394 -0.19 -24.08 -2.81
N GLY A 395 0.21 -24.31 -1.57
CA GLY A 395 0.63 -23.23 -0.67
C GLY A 395 1.69 -23.63 0.34
N VAL A 396 2.29 -22.61 0.92
CA VAL A 396 3.25 -22.71 2.02
C VAL A 396 2.74 -21.89 3.18
N VAL A 397 2.75 -22.49 4.35
CA VAL A 397 2.27 -21.92 5.60
C VAL A 397 3.47 -21.75 6.53
N TYR A 398 3.78 -20.53 6.93
CA TYR A 398 4.89 -20.24 7.84
C TYR A 398 4.38 -20.22 9.28
N ALA A 399 4.70 -21.26 10.05
CA ALA A 399 4.34 -21.41 11.45
C ALA A 399 5.47 -20.93 12.39
N ALA A 400 5.12 -20.61 13.64
CA ALA A 400 6.03 -19.97 14.60
C ALA A 400 7.01 -20.95 15.28
N GLY A 401 6.82 -22.25 15.12
CA GLY A 401 7.69 -23.26 15.71
C GLY A 401 7.36 -24.67 15.21
N VAL A 402 8.20 -25.64 15.56
CA VAL A 402 8.07 -27.03 15.08
C VAL A 402 6.79 -27.70 15.57
N ARG A 403 6.46 -27.55 16.86
CA ARG A 403 5.22 -28.08 17.43
C ARG A 403 3.99 -27.47 16.76
N HIS A 404 3.96 -26.14 16.66
CA HIS A 404 2.89 -25.41 15.99
C HIS A 404 2.72 -25.84 14.52
N ALA A 405 3.81 -26.02 13.77
CA ALA A 405 3.75 -26.51 12.38
C ALA A 405 3.11 -27.91 12.28
N ASN A 406 3.45 -28.82 13.19
CA ASN A 406 2.84 -30.16 13.23
C ASN A 406 1.36 -30.11 13.58
N ASN A 407 0.96 -29.27 14.54
CA ASN A 407 -0.44 -29.10 14.95
C ASN A 407 -1.29 -28.47 13.84
N VAL A 408 -0.77 -27.47 13.14
CA VAL A 408 -1.43 -26.87 11.97
C VAL A 408 -1.55 -27.90 10.85
N ALA A 409 -0.49 -28.65 10.52
CA ALA A 409 -0.57 -29.69 9.49
C ALA A 409 -1.58 -30.79 9.86
N LYS A 410 -1.69 -31.15 11.14
CA LYS A 410 -2.72 -32.06 11.64
C LYS A 410 -4.13 -31.50 11.43
N ALA A 411 -4.39 -30.26 11.83
CA ALA A 411 -5.67 -29.59 11.61
C ALA A 411 -6.07 -29.54 10.12
N PHE A 412 -5.11 -29.27 9.23
CA PHE A 412 -5.33 -29.30 7.78
C PHE A 412 -5.75 -30.70 7.30
N ARG A 413 -5.07 -31.75 7.76
CA ARG A 413 -5.41 -33.14 7.41
C ARG A 413 -6.76 -33.59 7.96
N GLU A 414 -7.13 -33.17 9.17
CA GLU A 414 -8.45 -33.44 9.76
C GLU A 414 -9.59 -32.85 8.92
N LEU A 415 -9.36 -31.74 8.23
CA LEU A 415 -10.31 -31.17 7.28
C LEU A 415 -10.18 -31.73 5.85
N GLY A 416 -9.34 -32.74 5.63
CA GLY A 416 -9.15 -33.41 4.34
C GLY A 416 -8.19 -32.72 3.37
N LEU A 417 -7.37 -31.77 3.83
CA LEU A 417 -6.32 -31.15 3.01
C LEU A 417 -5.05 -32.00 3.01
N LYS A 418 -4.38 -32.07 1.85
CA LYS A 418 -3.09 -32.77 1.68
C LYS A 418 -1.95 -31.92 2.24
N ALA A 419 -1.79 -31.92 3.57
CA ALA A 419 -0.82 -31.08 4.26
C ALA A 419 0.27 -31.88 4.99
N GLN A 420 1.50 -31.36 4.95
CA GLN A 420 2.66 -31.95 5.63
C GLN A 420 3.52 -30.87 6.28
N ALA A 421 3.95 -31.12 7.52
CA ALA A 421 4.88 -30.24 8.24
C ALA A 421 6.34 -30.58 7.89
N VAL A 422 7.18 -29.55 7.82
CA VAL A 422 8.63 -29.65 7.65
C VAL A 422 9.37 -28.67 8.56
N SER A 423 10.51 -29.11 9.09
CA SER A 423 11.36 -28.33 10.01
C SER A 423 12.84 -28.72 9.86
N GLY A 424 13.74 -27.99 10.54
CA GLY A 424 15.16 -28.35 10.61
C GLY A 424 15.45 -29.73 11.21
N GLU A 425 14.51 -30.30 11.97
CA GLU A 425 14.61 -31.64 12.55
C GLU A 425 14.23 -32.75 11.55
N THR A 426 13.63 -32.40 10.40
CA THR A 426 13.22 -33.37 9.38
C THR A 426 14.46 -33.97 8.70
N PRO A 427 14.66 -35.30 8.74
CA PRO A 427 15.80 -35.96 8.09
C PRO A 427 15.90 -35.64 6.60
N LYS A 428 17.12 -35.39 6.08
CA LYS A 428 17.35 -34.95 4.68
C LYS A 428 16.67 -35.81 3.62
N ARG A 429 16.73 -37.14 3.76
CA ARG A 429 16.07 -38.07 2.81
C ARG A 429 14.55 -37.93 2.84
N GLN A 430 13.98 -37.76 4.03
CA GLN A 430 12.55 -37.56 4.20
C GLN A 430 12.12 -36.20 3.64
N LEU A 431 12.89 -35.15 3.90
CA LEU A 431 12.66 -33.82 3.35
C LEU A 431 12.65 -33.84 1.82
N ALA A 432 13.65 -34.47 1.18
CA ALA A 432 13.70 -34.61 -0.28
C ALA A 432 12.46 -35.30 -0.84
N ARG A 433 11.99 -36.38 -0.17
CA ARG A 433 10.75 -37.07 -0.55
C ARG A 433 9.52 -36.17 -0.40
N ILE A 434 9.38 -35.46 0.71
CA ILE A 434 8.24 -34.55 0.95
C ILE A 434 8.20 -33.44 -0.11
N LEU A 435 9.35 -32.87 -0.46
CA LEU A 435 9.43 -31.83 -1.49
C LEU A 435 9.07 -32.38 -2.87
N ALA A 436 9.51 -33.59 -3.22
CA ALA A 436 9.11 -34.26 -4.47
C ALA A 436 7.60 -34.59 -4.49
N ASP A 437 7.04 -35.02 -3.36
CA ASP A 437 5.60 -35.28 -3.21
C ASP A 437 4.77 -33.97 -3.29
N TYR A 438 5.35 -32.83 -2.90
CA TYR A 438 4.75 -31.51 -3.12
C TYR A 438 4.75 -31.10 -4.59
N GLU A 439 5.89 -31.21 -5.28
CA GLU A 439 5.98 -30.87 -6.71
C GLU A 439 5.03 -31.73 -7.55
N SER A 440 4.96 -33.03 -7.26
CA SER A 440 4.05 -33.96 -7.93
C SER A 440 2.57 -33.80 -7.54
N GLY A 441 2.24 -33.03 -6.48
CA GLY A 441 0.88 -32.75 -6.06
C GLY A 441 0.19 -33.81 -5.21
N LYS A 442 0.98 -34.72 -4.64
CA LYS A 442 0.52 -35.58 -3.54
C LYS A 442 0.39 -34.78 -2.23
N ILE A 443 1.13 -33.68 -2.11
CA ILE A 443 1.01 -32.69 -1.03
C ILE A 443 0.68 -31.35 -1.68
N ASP A 444 -0.36 -30.67 -1.18
CA ASP A 444 -0.75 -29.35 -1.65
C ASP A 444 -0.33 -28.25 -0.66
N VAL A 445 -0.16 -28.57 0.63
CA VAL A 445 0.21 -27.58 1.65
C VAL A 445 1.46 -28.02 2.42
N LEU A 446 2.50 -27.20 2.35
CA LEU A 446 3.69 -27.36 3.20
C LEU A 446 3.61 -26.41 4.39
N VAL A 447 3.56 -26.97 5.59
CA VAL A 447 3.61 -26.19 6.84
C VAL A 447 5.05 -26.13 7.32
N ASN A 448 5.67 -24.98 7.13
CA ASN A 448 7.08 -24.73 7.36
C ASN A 448 7.34 -24.12 8.75
N ALA A 449 8.26 -24.70 9.51
CA ALA A 449 8.86 -24.11 10.71
C ALA A 449 10.31 -23.66 10.39
N MET A 450 10.47 -22.41 9.96
CA MET A 450 11.78 -21.74 9.71
C MET A 450 12.76 -22.43 8.72
N LEU A 451 12.37 -23.52 8.06
CA LEU A 451 13.25 -24.26 7.15
C LEU A 451 13.24 -23.68 5.74
N LEU A 452 12.05 -23.58 5.13
CA LEU A 452 11.82 -23.18 3.72
C LEU A 452 11.78 -21.66 3.51
N ALA A 453 12.37 -20.87 4.41
CA ALA A 453 12.56 -19.44 4.16
C ALA A 453 13.59 -19.21 3.04
N GLU A 454 14.62 -20.07 2.97
CA GLU A 454 15.78 -19.94 2.08
C GLU A 454 16.11 -21.28 1.39
N GLY A 455 16.55 -21.21 0.13
CA GLY A 455 17.06 -22.37 -0.62
C GLY A 455 16.05 -23.46 -0.97
N TRP A 456 14.76 -23.12 -1.00
CA TRP A 456 13.73 -23.93 -1.65
C TRP A 456 13.12 -23.14 -2.82
N ASN A 457 12.89 -23.82 -3.93
CA ASN A 457 12.43 -23.25 -5.17
C ASN A 457 11.29 -24.12 -5.74
N SER A 458 10.08 -23.57 -5.78
CA SER A 458 8.91 -24.23 -6.35
C SER A 458 8.09 -23.24 -7.18
N PRO A 459 8.03 -23.38 -8.52
CA PRO A 459 7.12 -22.61 -9.35
C PRO A 459 5.65 -22.85 -9.00
N ARG A 460 5.32 -24.05 -8.50
CA ARG A 460 3.97 -24.49 -8.12
C ARG A 460 3.40 -23.68 -6.94
N ALA A 461 4.24 -23.24 -6.00
CA ALA A 461 3.81 -22.51 -4.82
C ALA A 461 3.03 -21.24 -5.18
N THR A 462 1.75 -21.19 -4.79
CA THR A 462 0.84 -20.08 -5.14
C THR A 462 0.43 -19.26 -3.92
N ILE A 463 0.26 -19.89 -2.76
CA ILE A 463 -0.16 -19.22 -1.53
C ILE A 463 1.00 -19.15 -0.53
N CYS A 464 1.23 -17.96 0.02
CA CYS A 464 2.15 -17.70 1.12
C CYS A 464 1.32 -17.26 2.33
N MET A 465 1.15 -18.13 3.31
CA MET A 465 0.35 -17.86 4.50
C MET A 465 1.24 -17.61 5.72
N HIS A 466 1.23 -16.38 6.23
CA HIS A 466 2.03 -15.97 7.37
C HIS A 466 1.25 -16.18 8.67
N LEU A 467 1.27 -17.40 9.21
CA LEU A 467 0.73 -17.66 10.55
C LEU A 467 1.64 -17.11 11.64
N ALA A 468 2.96 -17.11 11.39
CA ALA A 468 3.95 -16.43 12.20
C ALA A 468 4.32 -15.08 11.56
N PRO A 469 3.69 -13.98 12.00
CA PRO A 469 4.12 -12.64 11.63
C PRO A 469 5.59 -12.40 12.00
N THR A 470 6.23 -11.50 11.29
CA THR A 470 7.66 -11.19 11.41
C THR A 470 7.86 -9.68 11.44
N ALA A 471 8.83 -9.23 12.22
CA ALA A 471 9.27 -7.83 12.23
C ALA A 471 10.40 -7.57 11.22
N SER A 472 10.94 -8.62 10.61
CA SER A 472 12.00 -8.51 9.61
C SER A 472 11.42 -8.35 8.21
N ARG A 473 11.68 -7.19 7.57
CA ARG A 473 11.34 -6.95 6.16
C ARG A 473 12.00 -7.97 5.24
N ARG A 474 13.24 -8.35 5.55
CA ARG A 474 14.00 -9.35 4.79
C ARG A 474 13.34 -10.72 4.85
N VAL A 475 13.07 -11.24 6.05
CA VAL A 475 12.43 -12.56 6.22
C VAL A 475 11.08 -12.55 5.52
N TYR A 476 10.30 -11.48 5.68
CA TYR A 476 9.02 -11.33 4.99
C TYR A 476 9.17 -11.38 3.46
N GLN A 477 10.09 -10.60 2.88
CA GLN A 477 10.34 -10.56 1.45
C GLN A 477 10.84 -11.90 0.90
N GLN A 478 11.71 -12.62 1.63
CA GLN A 478 12.17 -13.95 1.23
C GLN A 478 11.00 -14.96 1.18
N ARG A 479 10.09 -14.92 2.16
CA ARG A 479 8.89 -15.77 2.21
C ARG A 479 7.95 -15.46 1.05
N VAL A 480 7.59 -14.19 0.85
CA VAL A 480 6.75 -13.76 -0.27
C VAL A 480 7.41 -14.10 -1.61
N GLY A 481 8.73 -13.95 -1.71
CA GLY A 481 9.53 -14.31 -2.88
C GLY A 481 9.43 -15.78 -3.30
N ARG A 482 8.93 -16.68 -2.44
CA ARG A 482 8.69 -18.08 -2.83
C ARG A 482 7.45 -18.25 -3.70
N VAL A 483 6.51 -17.33 -3.65
CA VAL A 483 5.27 -17.36 -4.45
C VAL A 483 5.27 -16.37 -5.60
N THR A 484 6.40 -15.74 -5.92
CA THR A 484 6.52 -14.80 -7.04
C THR A 484 6.84 -15.48 -8.37
N ARG A 485 7.34 -16.72 -8.38
CA ARG A 485 7.66 -17.41 -9.64
C ARG A 485 6.42 -17.64 -10.49
N ARG A 486 6.58 -17.47 -11.80
CA ARG A 486 5.53 -17.75 -12.77
C ARG A 486 5.38 -19.25 -12.98
N ALA A 487 4.14 -19.69 -13.17
CA ALA A 487 3.81 -21.06 -13.52
C ALA A 487 2.57 -21.07 -14.42
N PRO A 488 2.41 -22.06 -15.31
CA PRO A 488 1.19 -22.22 -16.09
C PRO A 488 -0.05 -22.26 -15.19
N GLY A 489 -1.08 -21.47 -15.52
CA GLY A 489 -2.32 -21.39 -14.75
C GLY A 489 -2.26 -20.53 -13.47
N LYS A 490 -1.09 -20.05 -13.06
CA LYS A 490 -0.94 -19.17 -11.90
C LYS A 490 -1.24 -17.72 -12.27
N GLU A 491 -2.35 -17.20 -11.75
CA GLU A 491 -2.76 -15.80 -11.97
C GLU A 491 -1.89 -14.81 -11.18
N ALA A 492 -1.67 -15.11 -9.89
CA ALA A 492 -0.93 -14.28 -8.96
C ALA A 492 -0.42 -15.13 -7.78
N GLY A 493 0.66 -14.69 -7.15
CA GLY A 493 1.00 -15.15 -5.80
C GLY A 493 0.04 -14.52 -4.79
N ILE A 494 -0.51 -15.32 -3.87
CA ILE A 494 -1.45 -14.86 -2.85
C ILE A 494 -0.76 -14.85 -1.50
N VAL A 495 -0.61 -13.67 -0.92
CA VAL A 495 -0.07 -13.48 0.43
C VAL A 495 -1.22 -13.34 1.42
N VAL A 496 -1.20 -14.16 2.47
CA VAL A 496 -2.19 -14.12 3.55
C VAL A 496 -1.50 -13.68 4.84
N ASP A 497 -1.80 -12.47 5.27
CA ASP A 497 -1.24 -11.86 6.48
C ASP A 497 -2.26 -11.95 7.63
N PHE A 498 -1.86 -12.47 8.79
CA PHE A 498 -2.72 -12.54 9.97
C PHE A 498 -2.64 -11.24 10.81
N VAL A 499 -3.14 -10.16 10.23
CA VAL A 499 -3.18 -8.81 10.81
C VAL A 499 -4.56 -8.18 10.64
N HIS A 500 -4.85 -7.13 11.41
CA HIS A 500 -6.08 -6.37 11.21
C HIS A 500 -6.07 -5.71 9.81
N PRO A 501 -7.20 -5.64 9.08
CA PRO A 501 -7.25 -5.00 7.76
C PRO A 501 -6.65 -3.59 7.72
N ALA A 502 -6.87 -2.79 8.77
CA ALA A 502 -6.37 -1.42 8.91
C ALA A 502 -4.97 -1.29 9.54
N THR A 503 -4.22 -2.39 9.70
CA THR A 503 -2.82 -2.33 10.19
C THR A 503 -1.98 -1.43 9.29
N LYS A 504 -1.35 -0.42 9.90
CA LYS A 504 -0.55 0.62 9.26
C LYS A 504 0.92 0.19 9.13
N HIS A 505 1.75 0.97 8.42
CA HIS A 505 3.16 0.61 8.16
C HIS A 505 4.09 0.80 9.36
N ASP A 506 3.66 1.57 10.36
CA ASP A 506 4.34 1.77 11.66
C ASP A 506 4.13 0.60 12.63
N ASP A 507 3.27 -0.37 12.30
CA ASP A 507 3.14 -1.60 13.06
C ASP A 507 4.44 -2.41 12.97
N PRO A 508 4.93 -2.98 14.09
CA PRO A 508 6.12 -3.83 14.08
C PRO A 508 5.99 -5.03 13.13
N VAL A 509 4.78 -5.51 12.84
CA VAL A 509 4.55 -6.60 11.90
C VAL A 509 4.66 -6.10 10.45
N VAL A 510 5.59 -6.68 9.70
CA VAL A 510 5.72 -6.42 8.27
C VAL A 510 4.55 -7.05 7.52
N THR A 511 3.96 -6.28 6.62
CA THR A 511 2.89 -6.71 5.70
C THR A 511 3.30 -6.45 4.26
N LEU A 512 2.57 -7.02 3.30
CA LEU A 512 2.91 -6.79 1.89
C LEU A 512 2.85 -5.30 1.50
N HIS A 513 1.97 -4.53 2.14
CA HIS A 513 1.79 -3.10 1.83
C HIS A 513 2.91 -2.26 2.44
N SER A 514 3.38 -2.58 3.65
CA SER A 514 4.53 -1.89 4.25
C SER A 514 5.87 -2.31 3.60
N LEU A 515 5.95 -3.53 3.05
CA LEU A 515 7.10 -3.91 2.21
C LEU A 515 7.16 -3.10 0.91
N LEU A 516 6.01 -2.88 0.26
CA LEU A 516 5.91 -2.26 -1.07
C LEU A 516 5.57 -0.76 -1.05
N ASP A 517 5.54 -0.14 0.13
CA ASP A 517 5.12 1.24 0.38
C ASP A 517 3.80 1.61 -0.31
N ARG A 518 2.73 0.88 0.01
CA ARG A 518 1.40 1.06 -0.58
C ARG A 518 0.40 1.59 0.44
N ASP A 519 -0.08 2.81 0.20
CA ASP A 519 -0.97 3.53 1.12
C ASP A 519 -2.38 2.95 1.26
N VAL A 520 -2.82 2.13 0.31
CA VAL A 520 -4.20 1.66 0.23
C VAL A 520 -4.26 0.15 0.21
N TYR A 521 -4.93 -0.42 1.22
CA TYR A 521 -5.31 -1.82 1.24
C TYR A 521 -6.71 -2.02 0.66
N ARG A 522 -6.85 -3.04 -0.19
CA ARG A 522 -8.14 -3.56 -0.68
C ARG A 522 -8.08 -5.08 -0.67
N GLY A 523 -8.93 -5.71 0.15
CA GLY A 523 -8.87 -7.16 0.37
C GLY A 523 -8.91 -7.99 -0.91
N GLY A 524 -7.92 -8.85 -1.11
CA GLY A 524 -7.79 -9.74 -2.25
C GLY A 524 -7.35 -9.06 -3.55
N ALA A 525 -7.14 -7.74 -3.58
CA ALA A 525 -6.68 -7.03 -4.77
C ALA A 525 -5.20 -7.33 -5.09
N ILE A 526 -4.82 -7.10 -6.34
CA ILE A 526 -3.41 -7.05 -6.74
C ILE A 526 -2.79 -5.81 -6.09
N VAL A 527 -1.72 -6.02 -5.33
CA VAL A 527 -0.94 -4.96 -4.68
C VAL A 527 0.16 -4.48 -5.61
N VAL A 528 0.76 -5.39 -6.38
CA VAL A 528 1.77 -5.04 -7.39
C VAL A 528 1.76 -6.01 -8.58
N GLY A 529 2.10 -5.47 -9.76
CA GLY A 529 2.08 -6.17 -11.04
C GLY A 529 0.84 -5.86 -11.87
N PRO A 530 0.82 -6.27 -13.15
CA PRO A 530 -0.26 -5.94 -14.07
C PRO A 530 -1.58 -6.60 -13.67
N VAL A 531 -2.68 -5.85 -13.79
CA VAL A 531 -4.04 -6.36 -13.59
C VAL A 531 -4.46 -7.12 -14.85
N ARG A 532 -4.10 -8.39 -14.94
CA ARG A 532 -4.55 -9.25 -16.05
C ARG A 532 -6.01 -9.64 -15.84
N ARG A 533 -6.89 -9.28 -16.79
CA ARG A 533 -8.28 -9.79 -16.86
C ARG A 533 -8.28 -11.23 -17.40
N GLY A 534 -7.68 -12.17 -16.66
CA GLY A 534 -7.65 -13.59 -17.04
C GLY A 534 -8.91 -14.36 -16.61
N ARG A 535 -9.22 -15.47 -17.30
CA ARG A 535 -10.28 -16.46 -16.96
C ARG A 535 -9.91 -17.36 -15.75
N GLY A 536 -9.07 -16.88 -14.83
CA GLY A 536 -8.62 -17.61 -13.65
C GLY A 536 -9.67 -17.67 -12.53
N ARG A 537 -9.46 -18.58 -11.57
CA ARG A 537 -10.27 -18.71 -10.34
C ARG A 537 -10.18 -17.39 -9.57
N ARG A 538 -11.24 -16.58 -9.66
CA ARG A 538 -11.27 -15.22 -9.10
C ARG A 538 -11.20 -15.26 -7.58
N VAL A 539 -10.03 -14.89 -7.01
CA VAL A 539 -9.98 -14.43 -5.63
C VAL A 539 -10.97 -13.26 -5.51
N ARG A 540 -11.92 -13.36 -4.57
CA ARG A 540 -12.92 -12.30 -4.36
C ARG A 540 -12.20 -11.04 -3.90
N VAL A 541 -12.33 -9.98 -4.68
CA VAL A 541 -11.80 -8.66 -4.33
C VAL A 541 -12.87 -7.88 -3.58
N GLU A 542 -12.50 -7.34 -2.42
CA GLU A 542 -13.36 -6.46 -1.65
C GLU A 542 -13.58 -5.14 -2.39
N ARG A 543 -14.78 -4.58 -2.26
CA ARG A 543 -15.12 -3.29 -2.90
C ARG A 543 -14.53 -2.11 -2.12
N ARG A 544 -14.45 -2.26 -0.80
CA ARG A 544 -14.02 -1.22 0.12
C ARG A 544 -12.50 -1.23 0.29
N VAL A 545 -11.97 -0.09 0.67
CA VAL A 545 -10.53 0.15 0.84
C VAL A 545 -10.23 0.69 2.22
N LEU A 546 -8.97 0.59 2.64
CA LEU A 546 -8.48 1.13 3.89
C LEU A 546 -7.16 1.87 3.67
N PRO A 547 -7.01 3.09 4.23
CA PRO A 547 -5.70 3.71 4.34
C PRO A 547 -4.83 2.91 5.30
N VAL A 548 -3.58 2.66 4.92
CA VAL A 548 -2.62 1.89 5.70
C VAL A 548 -1.28 2.63 5.85
N THR A 549 -1.16 3.83 5.29
CA THR A 549 0.04 4.67 5.45
C THR A 549 0.06 5.35 6.82
N PRO A 550 1.21 5.38 7.52
CA PRO A 550 1.38 6.06 8.81
C PRO A 550 1.47 7.59 8.65
N ASP A 551 1.79 8.06 7.45
CA ASP A 551 1.86 9.47 7.08
C ASP A 551 0.46 10.13 7.13
N PRO A 552 0.25 11.18 7.93
CA PRO A 552 -1.04 11.87 8.02
C PRO A 552 -1.50 12.55 6.72
N GLU A 553 -0.57 13.10 5.92
CA GLU A 553 -0.85 13.84 4.70
C GLU A 553 -1.25 12.89 3.58
N ARG A 554 -0.42 11.88 3.29
CA ARG A 554 -0.77 10.81 2.32
C ARG A 554 -2.07 10.12 2.71
N ARG A 555 -2.35 9.99 4.02
CA ARG A 555 -3.61 9.44 4.50
C ARG A 555 -4.79 10.36 4.22
N ALA A 556 -4.65 11.67 4.43
CA ALA A 556 -5.68 12.63 4.10
C ALA A 556 -6.03 12.57 2.61
N GLU A 557 -5.03 12.47 1.72
CA GLU A 557 -5.24 12.29 0.28
C GLU A 557 -6.04 11.01 -0.04
N VAL A 558 -5.74 9.90 0.63
CA VAL A 558 -6.53 8.66 0.49
C VAL A 558 -7.97 8.88 0.94
N PHE A 559 -8.20 9.58 2.05
CA PHE A 559 -9.55 9.94 2.51
C PHE A 559 -10.29 10.78 1.48
N GLU A 560 -9.61 11.72 0.84
CA GLU A 560 -10.19 12.58 -0.17
C GLU A 560 -10.55 11.82 -1.45
N ARG A 561 -9.61 11.03 -1.98
CA ARG A 561 -9.76 10.27 -3.23
C ARG A 561 -10.75 9.12 -3.10
N GLU A 562 -10.75 8.41 -1.97
CA GLU A 562 -11.47 7.14 -1.79
C GLU A 562 -12.65 7.24 -0.81
N LEU A 563 -13.07 8.46 -0.43
CA LEU A 563 -14.09 8.74 0.61
C LEU A 563 -15.26 7.74 0.66
N TRP A 564 -15.85 7.45 -0.51
CA TRP A 564 -17.06 6.60 -0.61
C TRP A 564 -16.77 5.09 -0.66
N ARG A 565 -15.50 4.70 -0.77
CA ARG A 565 -15.03 3.32 -0.81
C ARG A 565 -14.37 2.90 0.50
N ILE A 566 -14.18 3.78 1.47
CA ILE A 566 -13.52 3.43 2.73
C ILE A 566 -14.39 2.50 3.58
N ALA A 567 -13.78 1.44 4.14
CA ALA A 567 -14.40 0.58 5.15
C ALA A 567 -14.31 1.22 6.53
N VAL A 568 -15.18 2.20 6.78
CA VAL A 568 -15.17 3.05 7.98
C VAL A 568 -15.19 2.23 9.27
N GLU A 569 -15.87 1.08 9.27
CA GLU A 569 -15.96 0.14 10.40
C GLU A 569 -14.62 -0.43 10.89
N HIS A 570 -13.57 -0.40 10.06
CA HIS A 570 -12.24 -0.91 10.40
C HIS A 570 -11.24 0.20 10.74
N LEU A 571 -11.61 1.47 10.59
CA LEU A 571 -10.76 2.59 10.96
C LEU A 571 -10.64 2.72 12.47
N ASP A 572 -9.60 3.40 12.94
CA ASP A 572 -9.52 3.81 14.34
C ASP A 572 -10.57 4.88 14.66
N TYR A 573 -10.84 5.09 15.95
CA TYR A 573 -11.91 5.99 16.38
C TYR A 573 -11.74 7.44 15.88
N GLY A 574 -10.51 7.96 15.91
CA GLY A 574 -10.22 9.32 15.44
C GLY A 574 -10.45 9.45 13.93
N GLU A 575 -10.03 8.46 13.16
CA GLU A 575 -10.21 8.39 11.71
C GLU A 575 -11.69 8.24 11.31
N GLN A 576 -12.48 7.49 12.08
CA GLN A 576 -13.93 7.42 11.87
C GLN A 576 -14.57 8.81 11.98
N HIS A 577 -14.12 9.62 12.94
CA HIS A 577 -14.57 11.01 13.13
C HIS A 577 -14.14 11.93 11.99
N VAL A 578 -12.88 11.80 11.52
CA VAL A 578 -12.37 12.54 10.36
C VAL A 578 -13.18 12.20 9.11
N TRP A 579 -13.40 10.90 8.85
CA TRP A 579 -14.22 10.43 7.75
C TRP A 579 -15.64 10.99 7.82
N ALA A 580 -16.29 10.92 9.00
CA ALA A 580 -17.66 11.40 9.17
C ALA A 580 -17.78 12.90 8.89
N ALA A 581 -16.79 13.70 9.32
CA ALA A 581 -16.73 15.13 9.03
C ALA A 581 -16.56 15.41 7.52
N LEU A 582 -15.59 14.76 6.88
CA LEU A 582 -15.34 14.90 5.43
C LEU A 582 -16.56 14.47 4.61
N ALA A 583 -17.17 13.34 4.96
CA ALA A 583 -18.40 12.85 4.34
C ALA A 583 -19.55 13.85 4.51
N GLY A 584 -19.73 14.45 5.69
CA GLY A 584 -20.75 15.47 5.93
C GLY A 584 -20.56 16.71 5.06
N ALA A 585 -19.31 17.18 4.93
CA ALA A 585 -18.96 18.34 4.12
C ALA A 585 -19.13 18.11 2.61
N ARG A 586 -18.81 16.91 2.11
CA ARG A 586 -18.72 16.62 0.66
C ARG A 586 -19.86 15.78 0.10
N VAL A 587 -20.80 15.28 0.92
CA VAL A 587 -21.91 14.44 0.43
C VAL A 587 -22.77 15.16 -0.60
N ALA A 588 -23.01 14.49 -1.73
CA ALA A 588 -23.92 14.93 -2.79
C ALA A 588 -25.35 14.37 -2.58
N PRO A 589 -26.38 14.95 -3.23
CA PRO A 589 -27.77 14.54 -2.99
C PRO A 589 -28.08 13.06 -3.22
N ASN A 590 -27.47 12.45 -4.24
CA ASN A 590 -27.57 11.02 -4.54
C ASN A 590 -26.81 10.14 -3.53
N GLY A 591 -25.77 10.67 -2.89
CA GLY A 591 -24.89 9.97 -1.94
C GLY A 591 -25.40 9.92 -0.50
N TRP A 592 -26.41 10.73 -0.13
CA TRP A 592 -26.89 10.84 1.25
C TRP A 592 -27.27 9.50 1.90
N ARG A 593 -28.02 8.66 1.17
CA ARG A 593 -28.43 7.34 1.66
C ARG A 593 -27.22 6.41 1.85
N ARG A 594 -26.26 6.46 0.93
CA ARG A 594 -25.02 5.67 0.99
C ARG A 594 -24.17 6.08 2.18
N ALA A 595 -23.94 7.38 2.38
CA ALA A 595 -23.17 7.91 3.50
C ALA A 595 -23.72 7.40 4.85
N LYS A 596 -25.05 7.42 5.00
CA LYS A 596 -25.71 6.88 6.19
C LYS A 596 -25.56 5.37 6.36
N ALA A 597 -25.69 4.61 5.27
CA ALA A 597 -25.49 3.16 5.31
C ALA A 597 -24.04 2.80 5.70
N MET A 598 -23.06 3.65 5.39
CA MET A 598 -21.67 3.46 5.82
C MET A 598 -21.49 3.66 7.33
N LEU A 599 -22.40 4.33 8.02
CA LEU A 599 -22.40 4.54 9.48
C LEU A 599 -23.30 3.54 10.24
N HIS A 600 -23.69 2.41 9.64
CA HIS A 600 -24.62 1.46 10.26
C HIS A 600 -24.10 0.80 11.55
N PHE A 601 -22.78 0.76 11.73
CA PHE A 601 -22.13 0.18 12.92
C PHE A 601 -22.07 1.16 14.11
N ASP A 602 -22.38 2.45 13.91
CA ASP A 602 -22.36 3.50 14.93
C ASP A 602 -23.55 3.35 15.90
N ARG A 603 -23.38 2.47 16.90
CA ARG A 603 -24.41 2.23 17.93
C ARG A 603 -24.63 3.44 18.84
N GLY A 604 -23.58 4.23 19.08
CA GLY A 604 -23.64 5.43 19.94
C GLY A 604 -24.27 6.64 19.26
N GLY A 605 -24.29 6.67 17.92
CA GLY A 605 -24.82 7.78 17.13
C GLY A 605 -23.88 8.98 17.06
N GLU A 606 -22.65 8.87 17.57
CA GLU A 606 -21.69 9.98 17.64
C GLU A 606 -21.09 10.30 16.26
N LEU A 607 -20.76 9.28 15.47
CA LEU A 607 -20.27 9.48 14.10
C LEU A 607 -21.39 10.06 13.23
N LYS A 608 -22.62 9.59 13.43
CA LYS A 608 -23.80 10.14 12.77
C LYS A 608 -24.03 11.60 13.18
N ARG A 609 -23.89 11.94 14.46
CA ARG A 609 -23.94 13.33 14.96
C ARG A 609 -22.88 14.18 14.27
N ARG A 610 -21.62 13.72 14.24
CA ARG A 610 -20.50 14.43 13.60
C ARG A 610 -20.74 14.68 12.11
N PHE A 611 -21.22 13.66 11.39
CA PHE A 611 -21.61 13.76 9.99
C PHE A 611 -22.71 14.81 9.77
N LEU A 612 -23.79 14.76 10.55
CA LEU A 612 -24.93 15.68 10.42
C LEU A 612 -24.54 17.12 10.75
N LEU A 613 -23.82 17.35 11.86
CA LEU A 613 -23.37 18.69 12.25
C LEU A 613 -22.44 19.30 11.20
N THR A 614 -21.52 18.50 10.66
CA THR A 614 -20.61 18.97 9.61
C THR A 614 -21.36 19.23 8.29
N ALA A 615 -22.38 18.44 7.98
CA ALA A 615 -23.25 18.69 6.85
C ALA A 615 -24.02 20.02 6.99
N VAL A 616 -24.55 20.33 8.19
CA VAL A 616 -25.19 21.63 8.48
C VAL A 616 -24.19 22.79 8.33
N GLN A 617 -22.94 22.61 8.78
CA GLN A 617 -21.94 23.68 8.81
C GLN A 617 -21.27 23.94 7.45
N ARG A 618 -20.77 22.89 6.78
CA ARG A 618 -19.78 23.01 5.69
C ARG A 618 -20.30 22.55 4.33
N ASN A 619 -21.46 21.88 4.25
CA ASN A 619 -21.95 21.37 2.97
C ASN A 619 -22.40 22.51 2.05
N ARG A 620 -21.96 22.46 0.78
CA ARG A 620 -22.26 23.48 -0.24
C ARG A 620 -23.72 23.45 -0.70
N HIS A 621 -24.43 22.33 -0.53
CA HIS A 621 -25.83 22.18 -0.95
C HIS A 621 -26.81 22.55 0.18
N THR A 622 -27.49 23.69 0.04
CA THR A 622 -28.53 24.17 0.96
C THR A 622 -29.59 23.10 1.29
N GLN A 623 -30.05 22.34 0.29
CA GLN A 623 -31.03 21.27 0.51
C GLN A 623 -30.52 20.17 1.46
N LEU A 624 -29.23 19.86 1.41
CA LEU A 624 -28.62 18.87 2.28
C LEU A 624 -28.36 19.43 3.68
N ARG A 625 -28.02 20.71 3.81
CA ARG A 625 -27.99 21.39 5.12
C ARG A 625 -29.33 21.31 5.83
N LEU A 626 -30.42 21.64 5.13
CA LEU A 626 -31.78 21.56 5.67
C LEU A 626 -32.19 20.11 5.99
N ARG A 627 -31.82 19.15 5.14
CA ARG A 627 -32.06 17.73 5.39
C ARG A 627 -31.30 17.21 6.60
N ALA A 628 -30.03 17.59 6.76
CA ALA A 628 -29.22 17.26 7.93
C ALA A 628 -29.87 17.82 9.20
N LEU A 629 -30.33 19.06 9.15
CA LEU A 629 -31.04 19.70 10.24
C LEU A 629 -32.35 18.99 10.58
N GLN A 630 -33.13 18.56 9.59
CA GLN A 630 -34.33 17.73 9.82
C GLN A 630 -34.00 16.43 10.52
N GLU A 631 -32.88 15.78 10.17
CA GLU A 631 -32.44 14.55 10.85
C GLU A 631 -31.96 14.80 12.28
N ILE A 632 -31.25 15.89 12.54
CA ILE A 632 -30.89 16.32 13.90
C ILE A 632 -32.15 16.61 14.71
N ALA A 633 -33.10 17.35 14.15
CA ALA A 633 -34.36 17.69 14.79
C ALA A 633 -35.24 16.45 15.03
N ALA A 634 -35.12 15.45 14.17
CA ALA A 634 -35.78 14.16 14.36
C ALA A 634 -35.09 13.29 15.40
N SER A 635 -33.78 13.47 15.61
CA SER A 635 -33.02 12.82 16.66
C SER A 635 -33.43 13.35 18.05
N LYS A 636 -33.22 12.55 19.09
CA LYS A 636 -33.44 12.98 20.49
C LYS A 636 -32.15 13.48 21.14
N ASP A 637 -31.24 14.04 20.34
CA ASP A 637 -29.89 14.44 20.75
C ASP A 637 -29.85 15.94 21.11
N PRO A 638 -29.82 16.30 22.41
CA PRO A 638 -29.88 17.70 22.85
C PRO A 638 -28.63 18.49 22.44
N GLU A 639 -27.46 17.86 22.43
CA GLU A 639 -26.19 18.52 22.12
C GLU A 639 -26.12 18.83 20.63
N ALA A 640 -26.46 17.86 19.78
CA ALA A 640 -26.52 18.09 18.33
C ALA A 640 -27.55 19.19 17.98
N PHE A 641 -28.68 19.22 18.69
CA PHE A 641 -29.71 20.22 18.51
C PHE A 641 -29.22 21.63 18.87
N ASP A 642 -28.52 21.76 20.00
CA ASP A 642 -27.93 23.01 20.47
C ASP A 642 -26.88 23.56 19.50
N THR A 643 -25.90 22.73 19.13
CA THR A 643 -24.84 23.13 18.19
C THR A 643 -25.40 23.48 16.81
N ALA A 644 -26.44 22.79 16.34
CA ALA A 644 -27.08 23.12 15.06
C ALA A 644 -27.73 24.51 15.06
N ILE A 645 -28.29 24.96 16.20
CA ILE A 645 -28.85 26.31 16.35
C ILE A 645 -27.73 27.35 16.21
N ASP A 646 -26.59 27.12 16.87
CA ASP A 646 -25.47 28.07 16.82
C ASP A 646 -24.88 28.15 15.40
N ILE A 647 -24.75 27.02 14.69
CA ILE A 647 -24.32 27.00 13.28
C ILE A 647 -25.29 27.77 12.39
N MET A 648 -26.60 27.60 12.60
CA MET A 648 -27.63 28.29 11.81
C MET A 648 -27.61 29.81 11.97
N ALA A 649 -27.09 30.34 13.09
CA ALA A 649 -27.00 31.78 13.31
C ALA A 649 -26.23 32.48 12.17
N ALA A 650 -25.17 31.82 11.68
CA ALA A 650 -24.30 32.31 10.62
C ALA A 650 -24.86 32.11 9.19
N TRP A 651 -26.02 31.44 9.03
CA TRP A 651 -26.60 31.19 7.72
C TRP A 651 -27.17 32.47 7.08
N PRO A 652 -27.25 32.52 5.72
CA PRO A 652 -27.99 33.56 5.02
C PRO A 652 -29.44 33.62 5.49
N ARG A 653 -30.03 34.83 5.45
CA ARG A 653 -31.37 35.12 6.01
C ARG A 653 -32.44 34.10 5.60
N ASP A 654 -32.52 33.75 4.31
CA ASP A 654 -33.56 32.85 3.80
C ASP A 654 -33.36 31.40 4.26
N GLU A 655 -32.12 30.91 4.28
CA GLU A 655 -31.81 29.58 4.79
C GLU A 655 -32.03 29.47 6.30
N ARG A 656 -31.63 30.51 7.05
CA ARG A 656 -31.83 30.59 8.49
C ARG A 656 -33.32 30.54 8.83
N ARG A 657 -34.17 31.23 8.06
CA ARG A 657 -35.63 31.18 8.21
C ARG A 657 -36.18 29.77 8.03
N GLU A 658 -35.78 29.06 6.97
CA GLU A 658 -36.21 27.68 6.74
C GLU A 658 -35.68 26.72 7.81
N GLY A 659 -34.43 26.90 8.25
CA GLY A 659 -33.84 26.11 9.34
C GLY A 659 -34.59 26.28 10.66
N VAL A 660 -34.92 27.53 11.03
CA VAL A 660 -35.68 27.82 12.26
C VAL A 660 -37.07 27.20 12.22
N LYS A 661 -37.75 27.19 11.07
CA LYS A 661 -39.04 26.49 10.92
C LYS A 661 -38.92 25.01 11.26
N ILE A 662 -37.91 24.32 10.73
CA ILE A 662 -37.66 22.89 10.97
C ILE A 662 -37.47 22.62 12.47
N MET A 663 -36.62 23.42 13.12
CA MET A 663 -36.29 23.22 14.54
C MET A 663 -37.45 23.58 15.48
N LEU A 664 -38.20 24.65 15.20
CA LEU A 664 -39.43 24.98 15.93
C LEU A 664 -40.52 23.92 15.75
N GLN A 665 -40.66 23.37 14.55
CA GLN A 665 -41.58 22.26 14.29
C GLN A 665 -41.23 21.04 15.14
N ALA A 666 -39.95 20.69 15.24
CA ALA A 666 -39.52 19.57 16.07
C ALA A 666 -39.81 19.81 17.56
N LEU A 667 -39.57 21.00 18.10
CA LEU A 667 -39.92 21.34 19.49
C LEU A 667 -41.44 21.41 19.75
N ALA A 668 -42.22 21.69 18.71
CA ALA A 668 -43.68 21.71 18.76
C ALA A 668 -44.29 20.30 18.84
N GLU A 669 -43.70 19.34 18.13
CA GLU A 669 -44.18 17.98 17.95
C GLU A 669 -43.55 16.97 18.92
N ARG A 670 -42.31 17.23 19.36
CA ARG A 670 -41.49 16.28 20.10
C ARG A 670 -40.93 16.92 21.37
N ARG A 671 -40.66 16.08 22.38
CA ARG A 671 -39.96 16.50 23.59
C ARG A 671 -38.46 16.28 23.42
N ILE A 672 -37.73 17.38 23.20
CA ILE A 672 -36.27 17.40 23.02
C ILE A 672 -35.65 18.26 24.12
N GLY A 673 -34.57 17.78 24.74
CA GLY A 673 -33.87 18.47 25.82
C GLY A 673 -34.70 18.64 27.10
N ARG A 674 -34.09 19.32 28.08
CA ARG A 674 -34.79 19.75 29.29
C ARG A 674 -35.65 20.98 29.00
N ARG A 675 -36.62 21.28 29.88
CA ARG A 675 -37.59 22.38 29.66
C ARG A 675 -36.90 23.75 29.55
N ASP A 676 -35.95 24.00 30.42
CA ASP A 676 -35.06 25.17 30.43
C ASP A 676 -34.27 25.29 29.11
N GLN A 677 -33.66 24.20 28.64
CA GLN A 677 -32.93 24.16 27.37
C GLN A 677 -33.84 24.45 26.18
N ALA A 678 -34.98 23.77 26.09
CA ALA A 678 -35.96 24.00 25.03
C ALA A 678 -36.46 25.46 25.00
N ASN A 679 -36.65 26.06 26.17
CA ASN A 679 -37.02 27.47 26.26
C ASN A 679 -35.91 28.39 25.76
N ALA A 680 -34.66 28.14 26.15
CA ALA A 680 -33.52 28.90 25.67
C ALA A 680 -33.35 28.79 24.14
N TRP A 681 -33.52 27.59 23.58
CA TRP A 681 -33.49 27.35 22.13
C TRP A 681 -34.57 28.13 21.38
N ILE A 682 -35.81 28.08 21.87
CA ILE A 682 -36.94 28.79 21.22
C ILE A 682 -36.65 30.29 21.14
N TRP A 683 -36.14 30.89 22.23
CA TRP A 683 -35.88 32.33 22.25
C TRP A 683 -34.65 32.72 21.42
N ARG A 684 -33.57 31.92 21.40
CA ARG A 684 -32.44 32.12 20.48
C ARG A 684 -32.88 32.08 19.02
N MET A 685 -33.68 31.07 18.65
CA MET A 685 -34.20 30.97 17.29
C MET A 685 -35.16 32.13 16.93
N ALA A 686 -35.97 32.59 17.89
CA ALA A 686 -36.85 33.73 17.68
C ALA A 686 -36.08 35.03 17.42
N GLU A 687 -34.90 35.19 18.03
CA GLU A 687 -33.98 36.30 17.76
C GLU A 687 -33.40 36.24 16.34
N TYR A 688 -33.04 35.04 15.86
CA TYR A 688 -32.52 34.84 14.50
C TYR A 688 -33.52 35.17 13.38
N THR A 689 -34.82 35.09 13.69
CA THR A 689 -35.94 35.40 12.78
C THR A 689 -36.82 36.53 13.31
N ARG A 690 -36.21 37.47 14.06
CA ARG A 690 -36.88 38.60 14.70
C ARG A 690 -37.81 39.34 13.76
N GLU A 691 -37.37 39.57 12.53
CA GLU A 691 -38.10 40.35 11.54
C GLU A 691 -39.40 39.66 11.10
N VAL A 692 -39.44 38.32 11.09
CA VAL A 692 -40.67 37.55 10.79
C VAL A 692 -41.73 37.78 11.88
N HIS A 693 -41.28 37.86 13.13
CA HIS A 693 -42.16 38.08 14.27
C HIS A 693 -42.64 39.53 14.37
N GLU A 694 -41.76 40.48 14.06
CA GLU A 694 -42.11 41.91 13.95
C GLU A 694 -43.12 42.15 12.82
N GLU A 695 -42.88 41.61 11.61
CA GLU A 695 -43.80 41.72 10.46
C GLU A 695 -45.21 41.23 10.82
N TYR A 696 -45.32 40.05 11.45
CA TYR A 696 -46.60 39.53 11.92
C TYR A 696 -47.25 40.43 12.99
N ALA A 697 -46.48 40.87 13.98
CA ALA A 697 -47.00 41.68 15.08
C ALA A 697 -47.48 43.06 14.60
N VAL A 698 -46.76 43.70 13.68
CA VAL A 698 -47.16 44.97 13.04
C VAL A 698 -48.41 44.80 12.19
N GLN A 699 -48.50 43.73 11.40
CA GLN A 699 -49.70 43.44 10.60
C GLN A 699 -50.93 43.18 11.47
N ARG A 700 -50.76 42.45 12.58
CA ARG A 700 -51.85 42.09 13.48
C ARG A 700 -52.27 43.23 14.41
N TRP A 701 -51.30 44.04 14.84
CA TRP A 701 -51.48 45.15 15.77
C TRP A 701 -50.52 46.31 15.43
N PRO A 702 -50.98 47.34 14.68
CA PRO A 702 -50.12 48.43 14.19
C PRO A 702 -49.38 49.21 15.29
N GLU A 703 -49.94 49.30 16.50
CA GLU A 703 -49.30 49.94 17.67
C GLU A 703 -47.96 49.28 18.05
N THR A 704 -47.72 48.04 17.62
CA THR A 704 -46.43 47.35 17.71
C THR A 704 -45.27 48.21 17.23
N LYS A 705 -45.43 48.91 16.10
CA LYS A 705 -44.36 49.72 15.51
C LYS A 705 -43.96 50.87 16.43
N ARG A 706 -44.93 51.47 17.11
CA ARG A 706 -44.70 52.53 18.10
C ARG A 706 -44.03 51.99 19.35
N LEU A 707 -44.50 50.86 19.89
CA LEU A 707 -43.95 50.26 21.10
C LEU A 707 -42.50 49.76 20.91
N LEU A 708 -42.21 49.10 19.79
CA LEU A 708 -40.85 48.68 19.45
C LEU A 708 -39.95 49.88 19.16
N GLY A 709 -40.45 50.89 18.44
CA GLY A 709 -39.72 52.14 18.19
C GLY A 709 -39.36 52.89 19.46
N LEU A 710 -40.29 52.99 20.42
CA LEU A 710 -40.03 53.58 21.74
C LEU A 710 -38.98 52.80 22.53
N LEU A 711 -38.94 51.47 22.41
CA LEU A 711 -37.94 50.64 23.06
C LEU A 711 -36.56 50.87 22.42
N VAL A 712 -36.45 50.76 21.09
CA VAL A 712 -35.18 50.90 20.34
C VAL A 712 -34.57 52.29 20.52
N ASN A 713 -35.38 53.35 20.52
CA ASN A 713 -34.89 54.73 20.61
C ASN A 713 -34.69 55.25 22.06
N SER A 714 -34.82 54.38 23.06
CA SER A 714 -34.68 54.79 24.47
C SER A 714 -33.41 54.24 25.09
N SER A 715 -32.80 55.00 26.00
CA SER A 715 -31.58 54.63 26.73
C SER A 715 -31.75 54.83 28.24
N GLY A 716 -30.84 54.24 29.03
CA GLY A 716 -30.82 54.38 30.48
C GLY A 716 -32.15 53.97 31.17
N PRO A 717 -32.60 54.71 32.21
CA PRO A 717 -33.83 54.38 32.94
C PRO A 717 -35.10 54.42 32.08
N ALA A 718 -35.12 55.21 30.99
CA ALA A 718 -36.25 55.27 30.07
C ALA A 718 -36.41 53.95 29.29
N HIS A 719 -35.30 53.28 28.99
CA HIS A 719 -35.29 51.99 28.32
C HIS A 719 -35.96 50.90 29.16
N ALA A 720 -35.64 50.82 30.45
CA ALA A 720 -36.28 49.89 31.38
C ALA A 720 -37.80 50.15 31.52
N ARG A 721 -38.21 51.42 31.56
CA ARG A 721 -39.64 51.79 31.56
C ARG A 721 -40.35 51.36 30.28
N ASN A 722 -39.75 51.59 29.11
CA ASN A 722 -40.33 51.20 27.83
C ASN A 722 -40.39 49.68 27.65
N ALA A 723 -39.39 48.94 28.13
CA ALA A 723 -39.42 47.47 28.16
C ALA A 723 -40.58 46.94 29.01
N ARG A 724 -40.78 47.50 30.23
CA ARG A 724 -41.93 47.14 31.09
C ARG A 724 -43.27 47.49 30.46
N ARG A 725 -43.36 48.64 29.77
CA ARG A 725 -44.56 49.04 29.01
C ARG A 725 -44.87 48.04 27.90
N LEU A 726 -43.88 47.62 27.12
CA LEU A 726 -44.03 46.59 26.09
C LEU A 726 -44.47 45.24 26.69
N VAL A 727 -43.86 44.81 27.80
CA VAL A 727 -44.25 43.59 28.50
C VAL A 727 -45.70 43.66 29.01
N HIS A 728 -46.12 44.81 29.54
CA HIS A 728 -47.49 45.01 30.00
C HIS A 728 -48.50 44.98 28.85
N ALA A 729 -48.17 45.62 27.73
CA ALA A 729 -48.94 45.57 26.49
C ALA A 729 -49.07 44.13 25.97
N ALA A 730 -47.96 43.42 25.83
CA ALA A 730 -47.94 42.04 25.32
C ALA A 730 -48.76 41.06 26.18
N ARG A 731 -48.97 41.34 27.48
CA ARG A 731 -49.79 40.50 28.37
C ARG A 731 -51.30 40.60 28.13
N LYS A 732 -51.77 41.70 27.53
CA LYS A 732 -53.19 41.93 27.24
C LYS A 732 -53.62 41.28 25.93
N GLU A 733 -52.66 40.93 25.09
CA GLU A 733 -52.88 40.34 23.78
C GLU A 733 -52.98 38.80 23.82
N ASP A 734 -53.46 38.22 22.71
CA ASP A 734 -53.47 36.77 22.54
C ASP A 734 -52.06 36.17 22.61
N ARG A 735 -51.96 34.88 22.96
CA ARG A 735 -50.68 34.20 23.20
C ARG A 735 -49.70 34.31 22.03
N ARG A 736 -50.20 34.34 20.79
CA ARG A 736 -49.37 34.38 19.58
C ARG A 736 -48.84 35.78 19.32
N LEU A 737 -49.68 36.81 19.44
CA LEU A 737 -49.26 38.20 19.35
C LEU A 737 -48.30 38.56 20.51
N SER A 738 -48.58 38.09 21.72
CA SER A 738 -47.70 38.20 22.88
C SER A 738 -46.31 37.60 22.63
N ALA A 739 -46.25 36.39 22.05
CA ALA A 739 -44.99 35.73 21.68
C ALA A 739 -44.22 36.51 20.62
N ALA A 740 -44.91 37.01 19.60
CA ALA A 740 -44.31 37.78 18.51
C ALA A 740 -43.72 39.11 18.99
N LEU A 741 -44.44 39.85 19.84
CA LEU A 741 -43.98 41.09 20.47
C LEU A 741 -42.71 40.88 21.30
N LEU A 742 -42.68 39.82 22.12
CA LEU A 742 -41.53 39.51 22.97
C LEU A 742 -40.33 38.96 22.17
N ALA A 743 -40.57 38.34 21.01
CA ALA A 743 -39.53 37.92 20.08
C ALA A 743 -38.93 39.12 19.32
N ALA A 744 -39.75 40.11 18.97
CA ALA A 744 -39.34 41.32 18.26
C ALA A 744 -38.56 42.32 19.16
N ALA A 745 -38.81 42.31 20.47
CA ALA A 745 -38.21 43.23 21.43
C ALA A 745 -36.71 42.96 21.68
N LEU A 746 -35.87 43.97 21.51
CA LEU A 746 -34.45 43.97 21.91
C LEU A 746 -34.21 44.96 23.04
N ALA A 747 -33.47 44.53 24.05
CA ALA A 747 -32.97 45.40 25.10
C ALA A 747 -31.43 45.43 25.10
N HIS A 748 -30.86 46.58 25.47
CA HIS A 748 -29.41 46.74 25.61
C HIS A 748 -28.99 47.19 27.02
N THR A 749 -29.95 47.44 27.92
CA THR A 749 -29.65 47.69 29.34
C THR A 749 -30.00 46.47 30.19
N PRO A 750 -29.22 46.16 31.25
CA PRO A 750 -29.47 45.00 32.11
C PRO A 750 -30.89 44.94 32.68
N GLU A 751 -31.43 46.08 33.11
CA GLU A 751 -32.78 46.20 33.71
C GLU A 751 -33.91 45.93 32.70
N ALA A 752 -33.76 46.41 31.46
CA ALA A 752 -34.73 46.16 30.39
C ALA A 752 -34.67 44.69 29.94
N GLU A 753 -33.46 44.13 29.85
CA GLU A 753 -33.21 42.73 29.53
C GLU A 753 -33.82 41.80 30.58
N GLU A 754 -33.69 42.12 31.87
CA GLU A 754 -34.32 41.38 32.96
C GLU A 754 -35.86 41.38 32.85
N ALA A 755 -36.45 42.55 32.55
CA ALA A 755 -37.90 42.66 32.36
C ALA A 755 -38.41 41.80 31.20
N LEU A 756 -37.72 41.83 30.05
CA LEU A 756 -38.03 40.99 28.89
C LEU A 756 -37.81 39.50 29.19
N ARG A 757 -36.68 39.13 29.80
CA ARG A 757 -36.35 37.75 30.19
C ARG A 757 -37.41 37.18 31.12
N GLY A 758 -37.85 37.93 32.14
CA GLY A 758 -38.93 37.51 33.03
C GLY A 758 -40.26 37.28 32.29
N ALA A 759 -40.58 38.09 31.28
CA ALA A 759 -41.77 37.90 30.44
C ALA A 759 -41.65 36.66 29.55
N ARG A 760 -40.51 36.47 28.88
CA ARG A 760 -40.17 35.31 28.05
C ARG A 760 -40.27 34.01 28.84
N THR A 761 -39.70 33.95 30.05
CA THR A 761 -39.77 32.78 30.94
C THR A 761 -41.20 32.41 31.33
N ARG A 762 -42.07 33.39 31.60
CA ARG A 762 -43.48 33.14 31.94
C ARG A 762 -44.27 32.57 30.76
N LEU A 763 -44.03 33.08 29.56
CA LEU A 763 -44.72 32.61 28.35
C LEU A 763 -44.28 31.18 27.95
N ALA A 764 -43.03 30.84 28.27
CA ALA A 764 -42.38 29.57 27.95
C ALA A 764 -42.67 28.43 28.96
N ARG A 765 -43.70 28.55 29.82
CA ARG A 765 -44.12 27.47 30.74
C ARG A 765 -44.44 26.14 30.02
N LYS A 766 -44.93 26.21 28.78
CA LYS A 766 -45.15 25.07 27.87
C LYS A 766 -44.34 25.31 26.58
N PRO A 767 -43.09 24.82 26.48
CA PRO A 767 -42.20 25.10 25.33
C PRO A 767 -42.83 24.72 23.99
N ALA A 768 -43.42 23.52 23.89
CA ALA A 768 -44.06 23.05 22.66
C ALA A 768 -45.20 23.95 22.18
N ALA A 769 -45.98 24.52 23.11
CA ALA A 769 -47.04 25.46 22.75
C ALA A 769 -46.47 26.81 22.29
N LEU A 770 -45.40 27.29 22.91
CA LEU A 770 -44.70 28.51 22.48
C LEU A 770 -44.08 28.34 21.09
N ALA A 771 -43.40 27.21 20.84
CA ALA A 771 -42.83 26.88 19.54
C ALA A 771 -43.89 26.87 18.43
N ARG A 772 -45.08 26.30 18.68
CA ARG A 772 -46.21 26.32 17.73
C ARG A 772 -46.69 27.73 17.40
N GLU A 773 -46.80 28.62 18.39
CA GLU A 773 -47.25 29.99 18.12
C GLU A 773 -46.23 30.78 17.32
N LEU A 774 -44.94 30.65 17.62
CA LEU A 774 -43.88 31.30 16.85
C LEU A 774 -43.77 30.74 15.42
N LEU A 775 -43.91 29.42 15.25
CA LEU A 775 -43.92 28.76 13.94
C LEU A 775 -45.05 29.28 13.04
N ARG A 776 -46.22 29.60 13.60
CA ARG A 776 -47.36 30.14 12.84
C ARG A 776 -47.09 31.52 12.24
N ASN A 777 -46.14 32.29 12.78
CA ASN A 777 -45.80 33.63 12.29
C ASN A 777 -45.06 33.61 10.95
N PHE A 778 -44.46 32.48 10.60
CA PHE A 778 -43.78 32.33 9.33
C PHE A 778 -44.79 32.35 8.17
N PRO A 779 -44.45 33.02 7.05
CA PRO A 779 -45.30 33.03 5.87
C PRO A 779 -45.49 31.60 5.35
N LYS A 780 -46.74 31.23 5.07
CA LYS A 780 -47.06 29.98 4.36
C LYS A 780 -46.42 30.09 2.98
N GLY A 781 -45.54 29.15 2.64
CA GLY A 781 -44.80 29.19 1.37
C GLY A 781 -45.75 29.42 0.19
N ARG A 782 -45.45 30.41 -0.65
CA ARG A 782 -46.05 30.48 -1.99
C ARG A 782 -45.69 29.17 -2.67
N ARG A 783 -46.68 28.29 -2.91
CA ARG A 783 -46.59 27.36 -4.04
C ARG A 783 -46.18 28.22 -5.24
N SER A 784 -45.10 27.85 -5.92
CA SER A 784 -44.66 28.46 -7.17
C SER A 784 -45.88 28.70 -8.05
N GLY A 785 -46.36 29.94 -8.07
CA GLY A 785 -47.42 30.37 -8.97
C GLY A 785 -46.75 30.41 -10.33
N GLY A 786 -47.15 29.49 -11.22
CA GLY A 786 -46.72 29.49 -12.60
C GLY A 786 -46.85 30.91 -13.15
N LYS A 787 -45.75 31.42 -13.73
CA LYS A 787 -45.73 32.71 -14.45
C LYS A 787 -46.94 32.74 -15.38
N GLY A 788 -47.91 33.60 -15.05
CA GLY A 788 -49.00 33.97 -15.94
C GLY A 788 -48.41 34.59 -17.19
N ARG A 789 -48.26 33.78 -18.24
CA ARG A 789 -47.84 34.23 -19.57
C ARG A 789 -49.00 35.02 -20.16
N ARG A 790 -48.86 36.35 -20.14
CA ARG A 790 -49.76 37.32 -20.78
C ARG A 790 -49.89 36.94 -22.27
N ARG A 791 -51.02 36.37 -22.66
CA ARG A 791 -51.30 35.93 -24.04
C ARG A 791 -51.82 37.13 -24.83
N ARG A 792 -50.99 37.66 -25.74
CA ARG A 792 -51.40 38.59 -26.80
C ARG A 792 -52.17 37.77 -27.86
N LYS A 793 -53.33 38.29 -28.25
CA LYS A 793 -54.30 37.72 -29.20
C LYS A 793 -53.68 37.66 -30.61
N GLY A 794 -53.81 36.52 -31.31
CA GLY A 794 -53.44 36.40 -32.72
C GLY A 794 -53.36 34.97 -33.27
N ALA A 795 -54.45 34.53 -33.90
CA ALA A 795 -54.61 33.59 -35.03
C ALA A 795 -54.09 32.12 -34.99
N ALA A 796 -55.09 31.22 -35.01
CA ALA A 796 -55.30 30.02 -35.85
C ALA A 796 -54.26 28.88 -35.95
N GLY A 797 -54.76 27.64 -35.79
CA GLY A 797 -54.10 26.39 -36.20
C GLY A 797 -54.54 25.19 -35.35
N ASP A 798 -55.25 24.26 -35.99
CA ASP A 798 -56.05 23.13 -35.47
C ASP A 798 -55.40 22.12 -34.51
N GLY A 799 -56.25 21.40 -33.76
CA GLY A 799 -55.92 20.06 -33.26
C GLY A 799 -56.55 19.61 -31.92
N ALA A 800 -57.83 19.20 -31.97
CA ALA A 800 -58.54 18.18 -31.18
C ALA A 800 -58.45 18.06 -29.62
N ALA A 801 -59.63 17.80 -29.04
CA ALA A 801 -60.07 17.84 -27.65
C ALA A 801 -59.50 16.78 -26.65
N PRO A 802 -59.59 17.06 -25.33
CA PRO A 802 -59.62 16.07 -24.25
C PRO A 802 -61.02 15.90 -23.63
N VAL A 803 -61.29 14.70 -23.08
CA VAL A 803 -62.50 14.40 -22.28
C VAL A 803 -62.11 14.13 -20.81
N GLU A 804 -62.99 14.63 -19.94
CA GLU A 804 -62.96 14.73 -18.49
C GLU A 804 -62.92 13.40 -17.71
N LEU A 805 -62.55 13.47 -16.42
CA LEU A 805 -63.39 12.90 -15.37
C LEU A 805 -63.16 13.58 -14.02
N GLN A 806 -64.30 13.93 -13.42
CA GLN A 806 -64.51 14.81 -12.28
C GLN A 806 -64.26 14.15 -10.92
N ALA A 807 -64.05 15.02 -9.94
CA ALA A 807 -64.02 14.79 -8.51
C ALA A 807 -65.41 14.47 -7.92
N SER A 808 -65.48 13.80 -6.77
CA SER A 808 -65.87 14.45 -5.50
C SER A 808 -66.07 13.49 -4.31
N THR A 809 -65.84 14.09 -3.16
CA THR A 809 -66.00 13.74 -1.73
C THR A 809 -67.41 13.40 -1.22
N GLN A 810 -67.48 12.62 -0.13
CA GLN A 810 -68.27 12.81 1.15
C GLN A 810 -68.32 11.44 1.89
N SER A 811 -67.93 11.24 3.18
CA SER A 811 -68.34 11.75 4.52
C SER A 811 -69.53 11.02 5.18
N ASN A 812 -69.34 10.66 6.46
CA ASN A 812 -70.26 10.10 7.49
C ASN A 812 -70.52 8.58 7.40
N GLY A 813 -70.64 7.78 8.46
CA GLY A 813 -70.64 7.99 9.92
C GLY A 813 -71.17 6.72 10.61
N ALA A 814 -70.70 6.46 11.83
CA ALA A 814 -71.24 5.62 12.93
C ALA A 814 -71.99 4.29 12.66
N GLY A 815 -71.59 3.23 13.37
CA GLY A 815 -72.41 2.03 13.62
C GLY A 815 -71.66 0.95 14.38
N ALA A 816 -72.06 0.71 15.63
CA ALA A 816 -71.60 -0.36 16.49
C ALA A 816 -72.09 -1.74 16.03
N GLY A 817 -71.38 -2.81 16.40
CA GLY A 817 -71.83 -4.19 16.17
C GLY A 817 -70.76 -5.19 16.55
N ASP A 818 -71.00 -5.85 17.65
CA ASP A 818 -70.18 -6.82 18.37
C ASP A 818 -70.27 -8.23 17.73
N VAL A 819 -69.49 -9.17 18.27
CA VAL A 819 -69.70 -10.64 18.30
C VAL A 819 -68.99 -11.56 17.27
N ASP A 820 -68.23 -12.47 17.88
CA ASP A 820 -67.82 -13.85 17.53
C ASP A 820 -66.66 -14.20 16.57
N ALA A 821 -65.58 -14.68 17.20
CA ALA A 821 -64.79 -15.84 16.77
C ALA A 821 -65.63 -17.13 16.97
N PRO A 822 -65.31 -18.30 16.33
CA PRO A 822 -64.17 -19.14 16.70
C PRO A 822 -63.38 -19.64 15.46
N GLU A 823 -62.07 -19.90 15.51
CA GLU A 823 -61.32 -20.99 16.17
C GLU A 823 -61.31 -22.33 15.38
N ARG A 824 -60.09 -22.89 15.24
CA ARG A 824 -59.70 -24.30 14.97
C ARG A 824 -59.69 -24.80 13.52
N GLU A 825 -58.85 -25.74 13.10
CA GLU A 825 -57.64 -26.46 13.55
C GLU A 825 -57.16 -27.20 12.28
N ALA A 826 -55.87 -27.17 11.93
CA ALA A 826 -54.92 -28.29 12.06
C ALA A 826 -55.11 -29.52 11.12
N THR A 827 -53.97 -30.19 10.90
CA THR A 827 -53.72 -31.52 10.26
C THR A 827 -53.43 -31.49 8.76
N THR A 828 -52.21 -31.75 8.25
CA THR A 828 -51.21 -32.85 8.34
C THR A 828 -51.40 -33.97 7.31
N ASP A 829 -50.25 -34.29 6.68
CA ASP A 829 -49.82 -35.56 6.09
C ASP A 829 -50.32 -35.99 4.70
N GLY A 830 -49.39 -36.54 3.90
CA GLY A 830 -49.74 -37.41 2.77
C GLY A 830 -48.68 -37.57 1.68
N ASP A 831 -47.75 -38.48 1.94
CA ASP A 831 -46.76 -39.20 1.12
C ASP A 831 -47.00 -39.44 -0.40
N ALA A 832 -45.89 -39.78 -1.08
CA ALA A 832 -45.70 -40.16 -2.51
C ALA A 832 -46.23 -41.58 -2.85
N PRO A 833 -45.86 -42.32 -3.94
CA PRO A 833 -45.12 -42.04 -5.20
C PRO A 833 -45.77 -42.67 -6.48
N GLY A 834 -45.10 -42.64 -7.64
CA GLY A 834 -45.53 -43.35 -8.87
C GLY A 834 -44.43 -43.48 -9.95
N GLU A 835 -44.28 -44.69 -10.47
CA GLU A 835 -43.18 -45.30 -11.23
C GLU A 835 -43.09 -44.96 -12.74
N GLY A 836 -41.98 -45.36 -13.39
CA GLY A 836 -42.01 -45.81 -14.79
C GLY A 836 -40.76 -45.56 -15.65
N ALA A 837 -39.85 -46.55 -15.71
CA ALA A 837 -38.78 -46.69 -16.73
C ALA A 837 -39.33 -47.28 -18.06
N PRO A 838 -38.57 -47.39 -19.19
CA PRO A 838 -37.43 -48.33 -19.37
C PRO A 838 -36.20 -47.77 -20.17
N GLU A 839 -34.95 -48.12 -19.81
CA GLU A 839 -33.99 -49.10 -20.43
C GLU A 839 -33.65 -48.91 -21.94
N HIS A 840 -32.44 -48.42 -22.32
CA HIS A 840 -31.13 -49.10 -22.58
C HIS A 840 -31.04 -49.86 -23.94
N PRO A 841 -29.84 -50.05 -24.60
CA PRO A 841 -28.51 -50.21 -23.99
C PRO A 841 -27.24 -49.64 -24.71
N LYS A 842 -26.19 -49.50 -23.88
CA LYS A 842 -24.72 -49.74 -24.03
C LYS A 842 -24.03 -49.73 -25.41
N LEU A 843 -22.82 -49.13 -25.44
CA LEU A 843 -21.57 -49.80 -25.82
C LEU A 843 -20.31 -49.05 -25.30
N LEU A 844 -19.29 -49.83 -24.95
CA LEU A 844 -17.95 -49.49 -24.44
C LEU A 844 -16.99 -48.99 -25.53
N GLY A 845 -15.91 -48.31 -25.13
CA GLY A 845 -14.59 -48.45 -25.78
C GLY A 845 -13.77 -47.16 -25.86
N ASP A 846 -12.53 -47.27 -25.36
CA ASP A 846 -11.34 -46.39 -25.39
C ASP A 846 -11.29 -45.07 -24.59
#